data_AF-A0A969YN63-F1
#
_entry.id   AF-A0A969YN63-F1
#
_cell.length_a   1.000
_cell.length_b   1.000
_cell.length_c   1.000
_cell.angle_alpha   90.00
_cell.angle_beta   90.00
_cell.angle_gamma   90.00
#
_symmetry.space_group_name_H-M   'P 1'
#
loop_
_entity.id
_entity.type
_entity.pdbx_description
1 polymer ?
#
loop_
_entity_poly.entity_id
_entity_poly.type
_entity_poly.pdbx_seq_one_letter_code
_entity_poly.pdbx_strand_id
1 'polypeptide(L)'
;MDVRTRLVLGFSFIALTVVGIGAICCFLIATMRSEVGAFLHGSLEVLRHASSAERSTLETLLKGKSSPLSPAGELRETAGEKLADLALHLGRMQQLSLMTQSEMGTRLSEMHAASAGYRHALEEYHSILFKSREEALALQARGTALVRMAEEFSSRKGDRLERAKSTVELIRTLNTSIRRLRSMEMEYLAEHRQTLLEAVLHDLDGLSVIIGALRESDHPEMAGTPLARALDSLHLYRSAFVSWTEEVKSKKRWQVKRSLPDFARKVNRAGAEAEAALLSLSEAGDKDLLKILDAAIHGREVKEEALLAQLHQIVSVMTRDQADLRKAEDQIGRVITLCEKMSKIDDDPESRRRLETVHDAARHYLAALRSWVETEREVREVGLSQMERSEESITRSAHGLYNGAWDTIGALQGDLQSTLNKSRSLVLIAAFVALFLTVLCAVFVTRYVFSPIRSLAQCLRENASKILRTGEQFTLSWGERIDTAGEETMQLEEASSSLMELAAMIRLSAEDAGKANALMEEAGRIVAGADVSFQELGNSMDAIATAGEETQKIIKTIDAIAFQTNLLALNAAIEAARAGAAGGAFAVVADEVRILAVRAAEAARSTAQLIEGTVEHVNAACAALKRAHDEYRSIAATVLDSAGLVGSIATLSDKESHGVQEICRQLKRAKKQISRKAGTQTGSRDLLDTIMLQVESIFEDARQLALLIGSNTRKGAVASNRFLTGGEVARKRLFQTSAKLSTHSERGRRIAPKHVTTEEQESAIITPEKILPLDEDDQ
;
A
#
# COMPACT_ATOMS: atom_id res chain seq x y z
N MET A 1 -13.09 27.28 66.19
CA MET A 1 -12.35 26.13 65.61
C MET A 1 -11.01 26.07 66.28
N ASP A 2 -10.69 24.92 66.86
CA ASP A 2 -9.40 24.65 67.46
C ASP A 2 -8.30 24.68 66.38
N VAL A 3 -7.07 25.02 66.74
CA VAL A 3 -5.94 25.15 65.79
C VAL A 3 -5.71 23.82 65.06
N ARG A 4 -5.93 22.71 65.77
CA ARG A 4 -5.90 21.36 65.22
C ARG A 4 -6.93 21.14 64.11
N THR A 5 -8.16 21.64 64.28
CA THR A 5 -9.22 21.55 63.25
C THR A 5 -8.86 22.37 62.01
N ARG A 6 -8.21 23.54 62.21
CA ARG A 6 -7.76 24.41 61.11
C ARG A 6 -6.61 23.78 60.31
N LEU A 7 -5.69 23.07 60.97
CA LEU A 7 -4.62 22.34 60.27
C LEU A 7 -5.15 21.13 59.50
N VAL A 8 -5.99 20.31 60.11
CA VAL A 8 -6.54 19.11 59.44
C VAL A 8 -7.36 19.50 58.21
N LEU A 9 -8.15 20.58 58.29
CA LEU A 9 -8.87 21.11 57.14
C LEU A 9 -7.94 21.70 56.08
N GLY A 10 -6.87 22.38 56.48
CA GLY A 10 -5.87 22.90 55.55
C GLY A 10 -5.17 21.80 54.77
N PHE A 11 -4.68 20.77 55.46
CA PHE A 11 -3.98 19.67 54.80
C PHE A 11 -4.90 18.75 54.00
N SER A 12 -6.12 18.51 54.48
CA SER A 12 -7.13 17.81 53.68
C SER A 12 -7.46 18.56 52.40
N PHE A 13 -7.50 19.89 52.43
CA PHE A 13 -7.74 20.70 51.24
C PHE A 13 -6.59 20.62 50.23
N ILE A 14 -5.33 20.61 50.69
CA ILE A 14 -4.14 20.46 49.83
C ILE A 14 -4.09 19.08 49.18
N ALA A 15 -4.35 18.02 49.95
CA ALA A 15 -4.40 16.67 49.40
C ALA A 15 -5.53 16.55 48.35
N LEU A 16 -6.70 17.13 48.62
CA LEU A 16 -7.84 17.12 47.71
C LEU A 16 -7.55 17.86 46.40
N THR A 17 -6.82 18.98 46.43
CA THR A 17 -6.48 19.73 45.21
C THR A 17 -5.45 19.01 44.35
N VAL A 18 -4.41 18.43 44.95
CA VAL A 18 -3.39 17.66 44.21
C VAL A 18 -4.01 16.40 43.58
N VAL A 19 -4.80 15.65 44.34
CA VAL A 19 -5.52 14.46 43.83
C VAL A 19 -6.54 14.86 42.76
N GLY A 20 -7.26 15.97 42.95
CA GLY A 20 -8.23 16.49 41.98
C GLY A 20 -7.59 16.86 40.64
N ILE A 21 -6.44 17.54 40.66
CA ILE A 21 -5.69 17.89 39.43
C ILE A 21 -5.18 16.62 38.73
N GLY A 22 -4.64 15.65 39.49
CA GLY A 22 -4.18 14.38 38.94
C GLY A 22 -5.29 13.55 38.29
N ALA A 23 -6.47 13.47 38.93
CA ALA A 23 -7.63 12.75 38.41
C ALA A 23 -8.19 13.40 37.12
N ILE A 24 -8.26 14.74 37.06
CA ILE A 24 -8.69 15.48 35.87
C ILE A 24 -7.71 15.22 34.71
N CYS A 25 -6.41 15.22 34.97
CA CYS A 25 -5.38 14.95 33.96
C CYS A 25 -5.48 13.52 33.40
N CYS A 26 -5.66 12.51 34.26
CA CYS A 26 -5.87 11.13 33.83
C CYS A 26 -7.17 10.95 33.02
N PHE A 27 -8.26 11.59 33.44
CA PHE A 27 -9.54 11.54 32.72
C PHE A 27 -9.42 12.15 31.31
N LEU A 28 -8.77 13.31 31.18
CA LEU A 28 -8.52 13.93 29.88
C LEU A 28 -7.67 13.05 28.95
N ILE A 29 -6.60 12.44 29.46
CA ILE A 29 -5.73 11.54 28.68
C ILE A 29 -6.49 10.28 28.24
N ALA A 30 -7.27 9.68 29.13
CA ALA A 30 -8.07 8.48 28.83
C ALA A 30 -9.15 8.77 27.75
N THR A 31 -9.81 9.92 27.85
CA THR A 31 -10.86 10.33 26.90
C THR A 31 -10.27 10.56 25.50
N MET A 32 -9.17 11.32 25.41
CA MET A 32 -8.43 11.52 24.15
C MET A 32 -7.96 10.19 23.54
N ARG A 33 -7.40 9.28 24.35
CA ARG A 33 -6.90 7.99 23.85
C ARG A 33 -8.03 7.13 23.27
N SER A 34 -9.21 7.12 23.88
CA SER A 34 -10.34 6.30 23.39
C SER A 34 -10.92 6.85 22.08
N GLU A 35 -11.09 8.17 21.97
CA GLU A 35 -11.68 8.81 20.79
C GLU A 35 -10.72 8.80 19.59
N VAL A 36 -9.43 9.09 19.80
CA VAL A 36 -8.40 9.02 18.75
C VAL A 36 -8.16 7.57 18.30
N GLY A 37 -8.20 6.61 19.23
CA GLY A 37 -8.06 5.19 18.90
C GLY A 37 -9.22 4.66 18.06
N ALA A 38 -10.47 5.00 18.41
CA ALA A 38 -11.65 4.65 17.63
C ALA A 38 -11.63 5.29 16.23
N PHE A 39 -11.19 6.56 16.15
CA PHE A 39 -11.03 7.27 14.88
C PHE A 39 -10.00 6.62 13.96
N LEU A 40 -8.78 6.34 14.45
CA LEU A 40 -7.69 5.78 13.65
C LEU A 40 -8.00 4.36 13.15
N HIS A 41 -8.63 3.52 13.97
CA HIS A 41 -8.86 2.13 13.59
C HIS A 41 -9.99 2.01 12.54
N GLY A 42 -11.12 2.70 12.74
CA GLY A 42 -12.26 2.59 11.83
C GLY A 42 -12.06 3.29 10.48
N SER A 43 -11.45 4.47 10.46
CA SER A 43 -11.32 5.26 9.23
C SER A 43 -10.26 4.72 8.25
N LEU A 44 -9.09 4.31 8.76
CA LEU A 44 -8.02 3.72 7.95
C LEU A 44 -8.44 2.38 7.34
N GLU A 45 -9.18 1.54 8.08
CA GLU A 45 -9.64 0.26 7.55
C GLU A 45 -10.66 0.42 6.43
N VAL A 46 -11.62 1.35 6.58
CA VAL A 46 -12.60 1.66 5.53
C VAL A 46 -11.89 2.18 4.27
N LEU A 47 -10.92 3.08 4.42
CA LEU A 47 -10.19 3.63 3.28
C LEU A 47 -9.29 2.60 2.59
N ARG A 48 -8.64 1.74 3.37
CA ARG A 48 -7.83 0.63 2.84
C ARG A 48 -8.67 -0.32 2.00
N HIS A 49 -9.87 -0.67 2.48
CA HIS A 49 -10.76 -1.56 1.75
C HIS A 49 -11.41 -0.90 0.53
N ALA A 50 -11.76 0.40 0.60
CA ALA A 50 -12.25 1.15 -0.55
C ALA A 50 -11.20 1.25 -1.67
N SER A 51 -9.94 1.55 -1.33
CA SER A 51 -8.83 1.59 -2.29
C SER A 51 -8.53 0.21 -2.89
N SER A 52 -8.60 -0.85 -2.07
CA SER A 52 -8.44 -2.23 -2.56
C SER A 52 -9.57 -2.63 -3.52
N ALA A 53 -10.81 -2.20 -3.26
CA ALA A 53 -11.95 -2.42 -4.14
C ALA A 53 -11.78 -1.70 -5.49
N GLU A 54 -11.35 -0.44 -5.48
CA GLU A 54 -11.05 0.31 -6.72
C GLU A 54 -9.93 -0.36 -7.53
N ARG A 55 -8.85 -0.79 -6.85
CA ARG A 55 -7.75 -1.53 -7.48
C ARG A 55 -8.22 -2.84 -8.10
N SER A 56 -9.02 -3.64 -7.39
CA SER A 56 -9.54 -4.90 -7.92
C SER A 56 -10.45 -4.65 -9.13
N THR A 57 -11.20 -3.55 -9.12
CA THR A 57 -12.03 -3.13 -10.26
C THR A 57 -11.16 -2.80 -11.48
N LEU A 58 -10.12 -1.98 -11.31
CA LEU A 58 -9.17 -1.65 -12.37
C LEU A 58 -8.44 -2.89 -12.91
N GLU A 59 -8.00 -3.80 -12.04
CA GLU A 59 -7.37 -5.07 -12.44
C GLU A 59 -8.35 -5.95 -13.24
N THR A 60 -9.63 -5.97 -12.86
CA THR A 60 -10.68 -6.69 -13.59
C THR A 60 -10.90 -6.09 -14.97
N LEU A 61 -10.96 -4.76 -15.08
CA LEU A 61 -11.13 -4.06 -16.37
C LEU A 61 -9.92 -4.22 -17.28
N LEU A 62 -8.70 -4.13 -16.74
CA LEU A 62 -7.46 -4.32 -17.50
C LEU A 62 -7.36 -5.75 -18.03
N LYS A 63 -7.71 -6.76 -17.23
CA LYS A 63 -7.74 -8.15 -17.67
C LYS A 63 -8.87 -8.41 -18.67
N GLY A 64 -10.06 -7.86 -18.44
CA GLY A 64 -11.19 -7.94 -19.37
C GLY A 64 -10.90 -7.32 -20.74
N LYS A 65 -10.02 -6.31 -20.81
CA LYS A 65 -9.54 -5.69 -22.05
C LYS A 65 -8.31 -6.36 -22.67
N SER A 66 -7.64 -7.28 -21.96
CA SER A 66 -6.42 -7.93 -22.46
C SER A 66 -6.73 -8.91 -23.60
N SER A 67 -6.59 -8.41 -24.83
CA SER A 67 -6.60 -9.07 -26.14
C SER A 67 -7.74 -10.07 -26.44
N PRO A 68 -8.60 -9.80 -27.45
CA PRO A 68 -9.62 -10.76 -27.92
C PRO A 68 -9.05 -12.07 -28.52
N LEU A 69 -7.72 -12.23 -28.53
CA LEU A 69 -6.97 -13.41 -28.98
C LEU A 69 -6.53 -14.33 -27.82
N SER A 70 -6.72 -13.93 -26.56
CA SER A 70 -6.40 -14.78 -25.40
C SER A 70 -7.40 -15.95 -25.30
N PRO A 71 -7.00 -17.16 -24.86
CA PRO A 71 -7.93 -18.28 -24.70
C PRO A 71 -9.09 -17.84 -23.81
N ALA A 72 -10.31 -17.90 -24.34
CA ALA A 72 -11.50 -17.38 -23.66
C ALA A 72 -11.60 -17.87 -22.19
N GLY A 73 -11.16 -19.11 -21.92
CA GLY A 73 -11.13 -19.71 -20.58
C GLY A 73 -10.23 -18.97 -19.57
N GLU A 74 -9.03 -18.55 -19.97
CA GLU A 74 -8.08 -17.85 -19.08
C GLU A 74 -8.61 -16.48 -18.64
N LEU A 75 -9.30 -15.77 -19.54
CA LEU A 75 -9.92 -14.47 -19.23
C LEU A 75 -11.09 -14.61 -18.24
N ARG A 76 -11.91 -15.66 -18.38
CA ARG A 76 -13.04 -15.94 -17.48
C ARG A 76 -12.55 -16.28 -16.08
N GLU A 77 -11.53 -17.13 -15.97
CA GLU A 77 -10.97 -17.56 -14.70
C GLU A 77 -10.29 -16.39 -13.97
N THR A 78 -9.44 -15.63 -14.66
CA THR A 78 -8.69 -14.53 -14.06
C THR A 78 -9.52 -13.28 -13.74
N ALA A 79 -10.57 -12.97 -14.51
CA ALA A 79 -11.51 -11.89 -14.17
C ALA A 79 -12.48 -12.33 -13.05
N GLY A 80 -12.88 -13.61 -13.04
CA GLY A 80 -13.70 -14.19 -11.98
C GLY A 80 -13.02 -14.15 -10.61
N GLU A 81 -11.73 -14.48 -10.54
CA GLU A 81 -10.92 -14.36 -9.32
C GLU A 81 -10.91 -12.93 -8.77
N LYS A 82 -10.73 -11.93 -9.64
CA LYS A 82 -10.67 -10.51 -9.21
C LYS A 82 -12.02 -9.94 -8.79
N LEU A 83 -13.10 -10.43 -9.39
CA LEU A 83 -14.46 -10.14 -8.91
C LEU A 83 -14.75 -10.79 -7.55
N ALA A 84 -14.17 -11.97 -7.27
CA ALA A 84 -14.27 -12.60 -5.95
C ALA A 84 -13.48 -11.83 -4.88
N ASP A 85 -12.26 -11.37 -5.21
CA ASP A 85 -11.46 -10.48 -4.35
C ASP A 85 -12.22 -9.17 -4.04
N LEU A 86 -12.86 -8.59 -5.06
CA LEU A 86 -13.69 -7.40 -4.89
C LEU A 86 -14.86 -7.66 -3.93
N ALA A 87 -15.59 -8.76 -4.11
CA ALA A 87 -16.71 -9.14 -3.24
C ALA A 87 -16.26 -9.35 -1.78
N LEU A 88 -15.07 -9.92 -1.56
CA LEU A 88 -14.48 -10.09 -0.23
C LEU A 88 -14.23 -8.73 0.45
N HIS A 89 -13.67 -7.76 -0.28
CA HIS A 89 -13.43 -6.42 0.25
C HIS A 89 -14.73 -5.67 0.56
N LEU A 90 -15.72 -5.75 -0.31
CA LEU A 90 -17.04 -5.15 -0.08
C LEU A 90 -17.73 -5.77 1.14
N GLY A 91 -17.64 -7.10 1.33
CA GLY A 91 -18.19 -7.79 2.50
C GLY A 91 -17.56 -7.33 3.82
N ARG A 92 -16.23 -7.13 3.84
CA ARG A 92 -15.53 -6.57 5.02
C ARG A 92 -15.94 -5.12 5.28
N MET A 93 -16.09 -4.31 4.24
CA MET A 93 -16.58 -2.93 4.37
C MET A 93 -18.02 -2.87 4.87
N GLN A 94 -18.88 -3.81 4.47
CA GLN A 94 -20.27 -3.86 4.94
C GLN A 94 -20.35 -4.20 6.44
N GLN A 95 -19.49 -5.09 6.94
CA GLN A 95 -19.37 -5.34 8.38
C GLN A 95 -18.91 -4.09 9.16
N LEU A 96 -17.95 -3.33 8.60
CA LEU A 96 -17.48 -2.07 9.18
C LEU A 96 -18.52 -0.95 9.09
N SER A 97 -19.29 -0.90 7.99
CA SER A 97 -20.32 0.12 7.73
C SER A 97 -21.58 -0.06 8.56
N LEU A 98 -21.90 -1.26 9.06
CA LEU A 98 -23.00 -1.44 10.01
C LEU A 98 -22.78 -0.65 11.32
N MET A 99 -21.57 -0.14 11.55
CA MET A 99 -21.22 0.73 12.67
C MET A 99 -21.25 2.24 12.34
N THR A 100 -21.37 2.65 11.07
CA THR A 100 -21.35 4.07 10.63
C THR A 100 -22.59 4.43 9.79
N GLN A 101 -23.26 5.54 10.10
CA GLN A 101 -24.60 5.86 9.59
C GLN A 101 -24.74 5.95 8.04
N SER A 102 -25.80 5.29 7.55
CA SER A 102 -26.60 5.33 6.31
C SER A 102 -26.00 5.58 4.91
N GLU A 103 -24.97 6.42 4.72
CA GLU A 103 -24.57 6.82 3.36
C GLU A 103 -23.61 5.82 2.70
N MET A 104 -22.68 5.27 3.49
CA MET A 104 -21.71 4.27 3.02
C MET A 104 -22.37 2.94 2.65
N GLY A 105 -23.42 2.55 3.38
CA GLY A 105 -24.20 1.33 3.12
C GLY A 105 -24.90 1.36 1.76
N THR A 106 -25.42 2.53 1.36
CA THR A 106 -26.06 2.72 0.05
C THR A 106 -25.04 2.56 -1.08
N ARG A 107 -23.88 3.21 -0.96
CA ARG A 107 -22.79 3.11 -1.96
C ARG A 107 -22.18 1.71 -2.06
N LEU A 108 -22.08 0.99 -0.93
CA LEU A 108 -21.67 -0.43 -0.91
C LEU A 108 -22.66 -1.32 -1.66
N SER A 109 -23.96 -1.10 -1.46
CA SER A 109 -25.01 -1.83 -2.18
C SER A 109 -24.97 -1.55 -3.68
N GLU A 110 -24.78 -0.29 -4.09
CA GLU A 110 -24.61 0.08 -5.50
C GLU A 110 -23.39 -0.59 -6.13
N MET A 111 -22.27 -0.63 -5.41
CA MET A 111 -21.05 -1.29 -5.88
C MET A 111 -21.22 -2.81 -6.01
N HIS A 112 -21.93 -3.45 -5.08
CA HIS A 112 -22.31 -4.87 -5.20
C HIS A 112 -23.18 -5.14 -6.42
N ALA A 113 -24.19 -4.30 -6.67
CA ALA A 113 -25.06 -4.42 -7.84
C ALA A 113 -24.29 -4.23 -9.15
N ALA A 114 -23.40 -3.23 -9.22
CA ALA A 114 -22.57 -2.96 -10.39
C ALA A 114 -21.57 -4.09 -10.68
N SER A 115 -20.94 -4.66 -9.63
CA SER A 115 -20.06 -5.82 -9.74
C SER A 115 -20.79 -7.06 -10.25
N ALA A 116 -21.99 -7.34 -9.73
CA ALA A 116 -22.82 -8.45 -10.20
C ALA A 116 -23.26 -8.26 -11.67
N GLY A 117 -23.63 -7.03 -12.05
CA GLY A 117 -23.97 -6.69 -13.43
C GLY A 117 -22.81 -6.87 -14.41
N TYR A 118 -21.60 -6.44 -14.03
CA TYR A 118 -20.39 -6.64 -14.82
C TYR A 118 -20.06 -8.13 -15.01
N ARG A 119 -20.17 -8.94 -13.94
CA ARG A 119 -19.96 -10.39 -14.03
C ARG A 119 -20.92 -11.04 -15.03
N HIS A 120 -22.20 -10.69 -14.98
CA HIS A 120 -23.19 -11.23 -15.92
C HIS A 120 -22.87 -10.81 -17.36
N ALA A 121 -22.53 -9.55 -17.60
CA ALA A 121 -22.16 -9.06 -18.92
C ALA A 121 -20.91 -9.76 -19.47
N LEU A 122 -19.92 -10.04 -18.61
CA LEU A 122 -18.72 -10.78 -18.97
C LEU A 122 -19.03 -12.24 -19.36
N GLU A 123 -19.88 -12.93 -18.59
CA GLU A 123 -20.31 -14.31 -18.89
C GLU A 123 -21.09 -14.38 -20.21
N GLU A 124 -21.98 -13.44 -20.45
CA GLU A 124 -22.77 -13.32 -21.68
C GLU A 124 -21.87 -13.03 -22.89
N TYR A 125 -20.97 -12.05 -22.79
CA TYR A 125 -20.00 -11.74 -23.85
C TYR A 125 -19.11 -12.96 -24.19
N HIS A 126 -18.63 -13.67 -23.18
CA HIS A 126 -17.83 -14.87 -23.37
C HIS A 126 -18.62 -15.99 -24.06
N SER A 127 -19.89 -16.19 -23.69
CA SER A 127 -20.76 -17.18 -24.33
C SER A 127 -20.93 -16.92 -25.82
N ILE A 128 -21.16 -15.66 -26.21
CA ILE A 128 -21.32 -15.26 -27.62
C ILE A 128 -19.99 -15.43 -28.38
N LEU A 129 -18.85 -15.06 -27.77
CA LEU A 129 -17.53 -15.28 -28.36
C LEU A 129 -17.21 -16.76 -28.59
N PHE A 130 -17.54 -17.63 -27.63
CA PHE A 130 -17.34 -19.07 -27.75
C PHE A 130 -18.14 -19.63 -28.94
N LYS A 131 -19.43 -19.24 -29.04
CA LYS A 131 -20.30 -19.59 -30.17
C LYS A 131 -19.73 -19.10 -31.52
N SER A 132 -19.27 -17.85 -31.62
CA SER A 132 -18.64 -17.32 -32.85
C SER A 132 -17.42 -18.16 -33.26
N ARG A 133 -16.57 -18.56 -32.30
CA ARG A 133 -15.40 -19.39 -32.58
C ARG A 133 -15.76 -20.76 -33.13
N GLU A 134 -16.77 -21.42 -32.55
CA GLU A 134 -17.24 -22.72 -33.01
C GLU A 134 -17.79 -22.64 -34.45
N GLU A 135 -18.57 -21.60 -34.73
CA GLU A 135 -19.10 -21.32 -36.07
C GLU A 135 -18.00 -21.01 -37.08
N ALA A 136 -16.95 -20.27 -36.70
CA ALA A 136 -15.79 -19.99 -37.56
C ALA A 136 -15.02 -21.26 -37.94
N LEU A 137 -14.84 -22.20 -37.00
CA LEU A 137 -14.20 -23.49 -37.27
C LEU A 137 -15.06 -24.35 -38.21
N ALA A 138 -16.38 -24.39 -37.98
CA ALA A 138 -17.32 -25.09 -38.85
C ALA A 138 -17.33 -24.47 -40.26
N LEU A 139 -17.26 -23.14 -40.36
CA LEU A 139 -17.16 -22.41 -41.61
C LEU A 139 -15.89 -22.78 -42.39
N GLN A 140 -14.72 -22.79 -41.73
CA GLN A 140 -13.45 -23.19 -42.34
C GLN A 140 -13.48 -24.64 -42.84
N ALA A 141 -14.08 -25.56 -42.09
CA ALA A 141 -14.23 -26.95 -42.50
C ALA A 141 -15.11 -27.08 -43.77
N ARG A 142 -16.23 -26.33 -43.84
CA ARG A 142 -17.11 -26.30 -45.01
C ARG A 142 -16.44 -25.68 -46.24
N GLY A 143 -15.71 -24.58 -46.08
CA GLY A 143 -14.95 -23.95 -47.16
C GLY A 143 -13.87 -24.87 -47.74
N THR A 144 -13.13 -25.56 -46.87
CA THR A 144 -12.13 -26.56 -47.28
C THR A 144 -12.75 -27.74 -48.03
N ALA A 145 -13.91 -28.22 -47.57
CA ALA A 145 -14.64 -29.29 -48.24
C ALA A 145 -15.12 -28.87 -49.64
N LEU A 146 -15.65 -27.64 -49.79
CA LEU A 146 -16.08 -27.10 -51.07
C LEU A 146 -14.91 -27.02 -52.06
N VAL A 147 -13.77 -26.45 -51.65
CA VAL A 147 -12.59 -26.32 -52.51
C VAL A 147 -12.08 -27.68 -52.96
N ARG A 148 -12.01 -28.66 -52.05
CA ARG A 148 -11.61 -30.04 -52.40
C ARG A 148 -12.56 -30.66 -53.44
N MET A 149 -13.87 -30.55 -53.23
CA MET A 149 -14.86 -31.09 -54.16
C MET A 149 -14.81 -30.39 -55.54
N ALA A 150 -14.62 -29.07 -55.55
CA ALA A 150 -14.47 -28.29 -56.78
C ALA A 150 -13.17 -28.62 -57.53
N GLU A 151 -12.08 -28.88 -56.80
CA GLU A 151 -10.80 -29.30 -57.37
C GLU A 151 -10.87 -30.70 -57.99
N GLU A 152 -11.45 -31.67 -57.29
CA GLU A 152 -11.68 -33.02 -57.81
C GLU A 152 -12.56 -33.01 -59.07
N PHE A 153 -13.58 -32.14 -59.09
CA PHE A 153 -14.44 -31.96 -60.25
C PHE A 153 -13.68 -31.32 -61.44
N SER A 154 -12.93 -30.25 -61.19
CA SER A 154 -12.16 -29.53 -62.20
C SER A 154 -11.06 -30.38 -62.84
N SER A 155 -10.30 -31.14 -62.03
CA SER A 155 -9.21 -32.01 -62.52
C SER A 155 -9.71 -33.01 -63.54
N ARG A 156 -10.85 -33.67 -63.27
CA ARG A 156 -11.43 -34.66 -64.17
C ARG A 156 -11.93 -34.05 -65.49
N LYS A 157 -12.42 -32.81 -65.45
CA LYS A 157 -12.78 -32.08 -66.68
C LYS A 157 -11.53 -31.69 -67.47
N GLY A 158 -10.42 -31.36 -66.80
CA GLY A 158 -9.11 -31.17 -67.42
C GLY A 158 -8.64 -32.41 -68.20
N ASP A 159 -8.74 -33.59 -67.60
CA ASP A 159 -8.39 -34.85 -68.26
C ASP A 159 -9.28 -35.14 -69.49
N ARG A 160 -10.56 -34.74 -69.44
CA ARG A 160 -11.49 -34.87 -70.56
C ARG A 160 -11.17 -33.86 -71.67
N LEU A 161 -10.72 -32.65 -71.33
CA LEU A 161 -10.29 -31.63 -72.28
C LEU A 161 -9.02 -32.02 -73.04
N GLU A 162 -8.01 -32.59 -72.36
CA GLU A 162 -6.80 -33.07 -73.05
C GLU A 162 -7.12 -34.21 -74.03
N ARG A 163 -8.01 -35.13 -73.65
CA ARG A 163 -8.52 -36.15 -74.58
C ARG A 163 -9.23 -35.51 -75.78
N ALA A 164 -10.10 -34.52 -75.55
CA ALA A 164 -10.78 -33.79 -76.62
C ALA A 164 -9.81 -33.06 -77.57
N LYS A 165 -8.74 -32.42 -77.07
CA LYS A 165 -7.71 -31.78 -77.91
C LYS A 165 -7.02 -32.77 -78.84
N SER A 166 -6.70 -33.97 -78.35
CA SER A 166 -6.11 -35.02 -79.17
C SER A 166 -7.03 -35.41 -80.35
N THR A 167 -8.34 -35.45 -80.11
CA THR A 167 -9.35 -35.74 -81.13
C THR A 167 -9.49 -34.61 -82.16
N VAL A 168 -9.39 -33.34 -81.74
CA VAL A 168 -9.35 -32.19 -82.67
C VAL A 168 -8.16 -32.30 -83.63
N GLU A 169 -6.99 -32.69 -83.14
CA GLU A 169 -5.80 -32.86 -83.98
C GLU A 169 -6.00 -33.96 -85.04
N LEU A 170 -6.64 -35.07 -84.64
CA LEU A 170 -7.02 -36.14 -85.55
C LEU A 170 -8.02 -35.65 -86.62
N ILE A 171 -9.05 -34.89 -86.24
CA ILE A 171 -10.04 -34.31 -87.17
C ILE A 171 -9.39 -33.31 -88.14
N ARG A 172 -8.47 -32.47 -87.64
CA ARG A 172 -7.71 -31.55 -88.50
C ARG A 172 -6.87 -32.31 -89.52
N THR A 173 -6.17 -33.35 -89.07
CA THR A 173 -5.35 -34.22 -89.93
C THR A 173 -6.22 -34.97 -90.94
N LEU A 174 -7.42 -35.38 -90.55
CA LEU A 174 -8.41 -35.99 -91.43
C LEU A 174 -8.80 -35.02 -92.56
N ASN A 175 -9.20 -33.78 -92.21
CA ASN A 175 -9.61 -32.76 -93.17
C ASN A 175 -8.51 -32.36 -94.16
N THR A 176 -7.27 -32.22 -93.70
CA THR A 176 -6.14 -31.90 -94.60
C THR A 176 -5.84 -33.06 -95.56
N SER A 177 -5.92 -34.29 -95.06
CA SER A 177 -5.70 -35.51 -95.86
C SER A 177 -6.80 -35.70 -96.91
N ILE A 178 -8.06 -35.39 -96.60
CA ILE A 178 -9.18 -35.43 -97.57
C ILE A 178 -8.95 -34.43 -98.72
N ARG A 179 -8.61 -33.17 -98.39
CA ARG A 179 -8.34 -32.15 -99.40
C ARG A 179 -7.16 -32.52 -100.29
N ARG A 180 -6.09 -33.05 -99.69
CA ARG A 180 -4.93 -33.56 -100.43
C ARG A 180 -5.32 -34.70 -101.37
N LEU A 181 -6.09 -35.66 -100.87
CA LEU A 181 -6.58 -36.80 -101.65
C LEU A 181 -7.38 -36.36 -102.88
N ARG A 182 -8.34 -35.44 -102.72
CA ARG A 182 -9.14 -34.90 -103.83
C ARG A 182 -8.30 -34.12 -104.84
N SER A 183 -7.31 -33.36 -104.37
CA SER A 183 -6.37 -32.66 -105.25
C SER A 183 -5.55 -33.64 -106.10
N MET A 184 -4.98 -34.67 -105.47
CA MET A 184 -4.17 -35.69 -106.17
C MET A 184 -5.00 -36.53 -107.14
N GLU A 185 -6.25 -36.84 -106.79
CA GLU A 185 -7.20 -37.48 -107.70
C GLU A 185 -7.42 -36.62 -108.95
N MET A 186 -7.72 -35.32 -108.78
CA MET A 186 -7.98 -34.43 -109.90
C MET A 186 -6.74 -34.26 -110.79
N GLU A 187 -5.56 -34.16 -110.18
CA GLU A 187 -4.28 -34.12 -110.89
C GLU A 187 -4.02 -35.42 -111.66
N TYR A 188 -4.34 -36.58 -111.07
CA TYR A 188 -4.27 -37.87 -111.75
C TYR A 188 -5.25 -37.97 -112.94
N LEU A 189 -6.48 -37.49 -112.77
CA LEU A 189 -7.48 -37.46 -113.85
C LEU A 189 -7.08 -36.52 -114.99
N ALA A 190 -6.23 -35.51 -114.73
CA ALA A 190 -5.72 -34.59 -115.75
C ALA A 190 -4.45 -35.11 -116.45
N GLU A 191 -3.50 -35.67 -115.69
CA GLU A 191 -2.14 -35.94 -116.18
C GLU A 191 -1.82 -37.43 -116.36
N HIS A 192 -2.60 -38.32 -115.73
CA HIS A 192 -2.51 -39.77 -115.83
C HIS A 192 -1.16 -40.36 -115.38
N ARG A 193 -0.45 -39.71 -114.45
CA ARG A 193 0.83 -40.21 -113.91
C ARG A 193 0.60 -41.35 -112.93
N GLN A 194 1.28 -42.49 -113.11
CA GLN A 194 1.13 -43.66 -112.23
C GLN A 194 1.54 -43.39 -110.77
N THR A 195 2.53 -42.52 -110.56
CA THR A 195 2.97 -42.12 -109.21
C THR A 195 1.87 -41.45 -108.40
N LEU A 196 0.95 -40.72 -109.04
CA LEU A 196 -0.19 -40.08 -108.36
C LEU A 196 -1.24 -41.12 -107.93
N LEU A 197 -1.41 -42.20 -108.71
CA LEU A 197 -2.35 -43.28 -108.40
C LEU A 197 -1.92 -44.06 -107.16
N GLU A 198 -0.63 -44.37 -107.05
CA GLU A 198 -0.05 -45.02 -105.87
C GLU A 198 -0.14 -44.12 -104.63
N ALA A 199 0.09 -42.81 -104.80
CA ALA A 199 -0.08 -41.82 -103.72
C ALA A 199 -1.54 -41.70 -103.24
N VAL A 200 -2.52 -41.73 -104.14
CA VAL A 200 -3.96 -41.72 -103.81
C VAL A 200 -4.36 -42.95 -103.00
N LEU A 201 -3.89 -44.14 -103.40
CA LEU A 201 -4.16 -45.37 -102.65
C LEU A 201 -3.50 -45.36 -101.26
N HIS A 202 -2.27 -44.86 -101.16
CA HIS A 202 -1.59 -44.70 -99.87
C HIS A 202 -2.34 -43.72 -98.94
N ASP A 203 -2.84 -42.60 -99.46
CA ASP A 203 -3.62 -41.64 -98.68
C ASP A 203 -4.99 -42.19 -98.25
N LEU A 204 -5.63 -43.03 -99.06
CA LEU A 204 -6.85 -43.75 -98.69
C LEU A 204 -6.62 -44.72 -97.52
N ASP A 205 -5.50 -45.43 -97.53
CA ASP A 205 -5.10 -46.32 -96.42
C ASP A 205 -4.77 -45.48 -95.17
N GLY A 206 -4.10 -44.33 -95.33
CA GLY A 206 -3.83 -43.37 -94.25
C GLY A 206 -5.09 -42.79 -93.61
N LEU A 207 -6.10 -42.42 -94.40
CA LEU A 207 -7.40 -41.97 -93.90
C LEU A 207 -8.12 -43.06 -93.10
N SER A 208 -8.01 -44.32 -93.53
CA SER A 208 -8.58 -45.45 -92.80
C SER A 208 -7.95 -45.64 -91.42
N VAL A 209 -6.64 -45.41 -91.29
CA VAL A 209 -5.92 -45.42 -90.00
C VAL A 209 -6.36 -44.28 -89.11
N ILE A 210 -6.49 -43.05 -89.64
CA ILE A 210 -6.96 -41.89 -88.87
C ILE A 210 -8.37 -42.11 -88.33
N ILE A 211 -9.27 -42.69 -89.14
CA ILE A 211 -10.63 -43.03 -88.71
C ILE A 211 -10.64 -44.18 -87.71
N GLY A 212 -9.72 -45.15 -87.84
CA GLY A 212 -9.48 -46.18 -86.83
C GLY A 212 -9.04 -45.60 -85.48
N ALA A 213 -8.12 -44.63 -85.49
CA ALA A 213 -7.71 -43.92 -84.27
C ALA A 213 -8.85 -43.09 -83.66
N LEU A 214 -9.69 -42.45 -84.50
CA LEU A 214 -10.92 -41.78 -84.04
C LEU A 214 -11.94 -42.75 -83.45
N ARG A 215 -11.98 -44.01 -83.90
CA ARG A 215 -12.85 -45.05 -83.33
C ARG A 215 -12.42 -45.46 -81.92
N GLU A 216 -11.12 -45.44 -81.66
CA GLU A 216 -10.56 -45.71 -80.33
C GLU A 216 -10.68 -44.50 -79.39
N SER A 217 -11.10 -43.34 -79.91
CA SER A 217 -11.37 -42.16 -79.09
C SER A 217 -12.72 -42.27 -78.36
N ASP A 218 -12.76 -41.80 -77.11
CA ASP A 218 -13.84 -41.98 -76.11
C ASP A 218 -15.08 -41.08 -76.39
N HIS A 219 -15.46 -40.89 -77.66
CA HIS A 219 -16.47 -39.93 -78.13
C HIS A 219 -17.71 -40.61 -78.73
N PRO A 220 -18.81 -40.73 -77.97
CA PRO A 220 -19.98 -41.54 -78.36
C PRO A 220 -20.81 -40.98 -79.53
N GLU A 221 -20.79 -39.67 -79.83
CA GLU A 221 -21.52 -39.12 -81.00
C GLU A 221 -20.75 -39.32 -82.32
N MET A 222 -19.42 -39.49 -82.26
CA MET A 222 -18.60 -39.95 -83.39
C MET A 222 -18.66 -41.47 -83.55
N ALA A 223 -18.86 -42.21 -82.45
CA ALA A 223 -18.96 -43.66 -82.43
C ALA A 223 -20.35 -44.13 -82.88
N GLY A 224 -20.43 -44.73 -84.07
CA GLY A 224 -21.66 -45.34 -84.57
C GLY A 224 -21.82 -45.20 -86.09
N THR A 225 -23.05 -44.90 -86.51
CA THR A 225 -23.46 -44.82 -87.92
C THR A 225 -22.64 -43.83 -88.77
N PRO A 226 -22.23 -42.63 -88.29
CA PRO A 226 -21.42 -41.70 -89.08
C PRO A 226 -20.02 -42.25 -89.41
N LEU A 227 -19.34 -42.84 -88.42
CA LEU A 227 -18.01 -43.43 -88.58
C LEU A 227 -18.06 -44.71 -89.43
N ALA A 228 -19.06 -45.56 -89.23
CA ALA A 228 -19.30 -46.73 -90.08
C ALA A 228 -19.56 -46.31 -91.53
N ARG A 229 -20.40 -45.30 -91.75
CA ARG A 229 -20.68 -44.74 -93.08
C ARG A 229 -19.44 -44.14 -93.74
N ALA A 230 -18.59 -43.44 -92.98
CA ALA A 230 -17.34 -42.89 -93.48
C ALA A 230 -16.34 -43.98 -93.92
N LEU A 231 -16.21 -45.05 -93.13
CA LEU A 231 -15.39 -46.21 -93.48
C LEU A 231 -15.94 -46.94 -94.71
N ASP A 232 -17.24 -47.20 -94.76
CA ASP A 232 -17.89 -47.89 -95.88
C ASP A 232 -17.73 -47.09 -97.19
N SER A 233 -17.94 -45.77 -97.15
CA SER A 233 -17.73 -44.90 -98.31
C SER A 233 -16.26 -44.85 -98.76
N LEU A 234 -15.30 -44.85 -97.83
CA LEU A 234 -13.87 -44.92 -98.16
C LEU A 234 -13.47 -46.27 -98.78
N HIS A 235 -14.03 -47.37 -98.28
CA HIS A 235 -13.81 -48.70 -98.87
C HIS A 235 -14.36 -48.78 -100.30
N LEU A 236 -15.56 -48.25 -100.53
CA LEU A 236 -16.14 -48.13 -101.87
C LEU A 236 -15.25 -47.28 -102.78
N TYR A 237 -14.78 -46.15 -102.28
CA TYR A 237 -13.92 -45.24 -103.02
C TYR A 237 -12.57 -45.87 -103.40
N ARG A 238 -11.94 -46.56 -102.46
CA ARG A 238 -10.71 -47.34 -102.69
C ARG A 238 -10.93 -48.47 -103.68
N SER A 239 -12.03 -49.20 -103.57
CA SER A 239 -12.34 -50.32 -104.48
C SER A 239 -12.45 -49.85 -105.94
N ALA A 240 -12.99 -48.63 -106.16
CA ALA A 240 -13.07 -48.03 -107.48
C ALA A 240 -11.67 -47.75 -108.05
N PHE A 241 -10.75 -47.18 -107.26
CA PHE A 241 -9.37 -46.96 -107.67
C PHE A 241 -8.59 -48.25 -107.92
N VAL A 242 -8.70 -49.24 -107.04
CA VAL A 242 -8.04 -50.55 -107.21
C VAL A 242 -8.55 -51.26 -108.46
N SER A 243 -9.87 -51.23 -108.72
CA SER A 243 -10.43 -51.78 -109.95
C SER A 243 -9.84 -51.14 -111.19
N TRP A 244 -9.49 -49.85 -111.12
CA TRP A 244 -8.88 -49.13 -112.23
C TRP A 244 -7.39 -49.34 -112.38
N THR A 245 -6.65 -49.48 -111.27
CA THR A 245 -5.23 -49.83 -111.36
C THR A 245 -5.06 -51.17 -112.09
N GLU A 246 -5.94 -52.14 -111.83
CA GLU A 246 -5.97 -53.43 -112.54
C GLU A 246 -6.43 -53.29 -114.00
N GLU A 247 -7.37 -52.38 -114.29
CA GLU A 247 -7.79 -52.09 -115.67
C GLU A 247 -6.68 -51.43 -116.50
N VAL A 248 -5.91 -50.52 -115.90
CA VAL A 248 -4.75 -49.85 -116.52
C VAL A 248 -3.62 -50.84 -116.78
N LYS A 249 -3.36 -51.79 -115.87
CA LYS A 249 -2.35 -52.84 -116.05
C LYS A 249 -2.70 -53.88 -117.13
N SER A 250 -3.99 -54.20 -117.29
CA SER A 250 -4.46 -55.30 -118.15
C SER A 250 -4.79 -54.91 -119.60
N LYS A 251 -5.00 -53.62 -119.91
CA LYS A 251 -5.47 -53.14 -121.23
C LYS A 251 -4.44 -52.31 -122.00
N LYS A 252 -4.55 -52.29 -123.34
CA LYS A 252 -3.71 -51.43 -124.20
C LYS A 252 -4.10 -49.95 -124.03
N ARG A 253 -3.13 -49.03 -124.16
CA ARG A 253 -3.27 -47.57 -123.89
C ARG A 253 -4.50 -46.90 -124.52
N TRP A 254 -4.93 -47.30 -125.71
CA TRP A 254 -6.11 -46.74 -126.39
C TRP A 254 -7.46 -47.24 -125.80
N GLN A 255 -7.50 -48.45 -125.23
CA GLN A 255 -8.69 -49.01 -124.57
C GLN A 255 -8.93 -48.36 -123.22
N VAL A 256 -7.85 -48.12 -122.45
CA VAL A 256 -7.87 -47.37 -121.19
C VAL A 256 -8.42 -45.96 -121.40
N LYS A 257 -7.99 -45.27 -122.46
CA LYS A 257 -8.47 -43.91 -122.77
C LYS A 257 -9.97 -43.84 -123.09
N ARG A 258 -10.58 -44.95 -123.57
CA ARG A 258 -12.01 -45.03 -123.89
C ARG A 258 -12.89 -45.33 -122.67
N SER A 259 -12.39 -46.09 -121.68
CA SER A 259 -13.12 -46.37 -120.42
C SER A 259 -12.89 -45.31 -119.34
N LEU A 260 -11.90 -44.44 -119.50
CA LEU A 260 -11.56 -43.35 -118.57
C LEU A 260 -12.76 -42.46 -118.17
N PRO A 261 -13.67 -42.03 -119.06
CA PRO A 261 -14.83 -41.23 -118.64
C PRO A 261 -15.80 -41.98 -117.72
N ASP A 262 -15.93 -43.30 -117.90
CA ASP A 262 -16.80 -44.12 -117.06
C ASP A 262 -16.20 -44.34 -115.67
N PHE A 263 -14.89 -44.57 -115.62
CA PHE A 263 -14.11 -44.62 -114.39
C PHE A 263 -14.14 -43.29 -113.65
N ALA A 264 -13.86 -42.18 -114.34
CA ALA A 264 -13.90 -40.84 -113.76
C ALA A 264 -15.27 -40.52 -113.15
N ARG A 265 -16.38 -40.97 -113.77
CA ARG A 265 -17.72 -40.83 -113.18
C ARG A 265 -17.90 -41.68 -111.92
N LYS A 266 -17.45 -42.93 -111.92
CA LYS A 266 -17.57 -43.85 -110.78
C LYS A 266 -16.72 -43.40 -109.58
N VAL A 267 -15.48 -42.99 -109.83
CA VAL A 267 -14.55 -42.50 -108.81
C VAL A 267 -14.98 -41.15 -108.27
N ASN A 268 -15.36 -40.19 -109.12
CA ASN A 268 -15.85 -38.91 -108.62
C ASN A 268 -17.11 -39.07 -107.77
N ARG A 269 -18.00 -40.00 -108.12
CA ARG A 269 -19.18 -40.30 -107.31
C ARG A 269 -18.80 -40.91 -105.96
N ALA A 270 -18.01 -41.98 -105.95
CA ALA A 270 -17.59 -42.63 -104.72
C ALA A 270 -16.73 -41.71 -103.82
N GLY A 271 -15.90 -40.87 -104.45
CA GLY A 271 -15.08 -39.85 -103.78
C GLY A 271 -15.92 -38.73 -103.18
N ALA A 272 -16.95 -38.24 -103.88
CA ALA A 272 -17.89 -37.27 -103.33
C ALA A 272 -18.75 -37.85 -102.18
N GLU A 273 -19.17 -39.10 -102.28
CA GLU A 273 -19.89 -39.81 -101.22
C GLU A 273 -19.00 -40.04 -99.98
N ALA A 274 -17.72 -40.34 -100.17
CA ALA A 274 -16.73 -40.45 -99.09
C ALA A 274 -16.41 -39.08 -98.47
N GLU A 275 -16.17 -38.05 -99.28
CA GLU A 275 -15.92 -36.68 -98.83
C GLU A 275 -17.10 -36.14 -98.01
N ALA A 276 -18.33 -36.34 -98.46
CA ALA A 276 -19.54 -35.93 -97.72
C ALA A 276 -19.68 -36.68 -96.39
N ALA A 277 -19.43 -38.00 -96.36
CA ALA A 277 -19.48 -38.77 -95.13
C ALA A 277 -18.41 -38.32 -94.13
N LEU A 278 -17.20 -38.02 -94.60
CA LEU A 278 -16.09 -37.57 -93.76
C LEU A 278 -16.26 -36.14 -93.24
N LEU A 279 -16.78 -35.22 -94.07
CA LEU A 279 -17.13 -33.86 -93.64
C LEU A 279 -18.24 -33.88 -92.58
N SER A 280 -19.26 -34.73 -92.74
CA SER A 280 -20.31 -34.87 -91.73
C SER A 280 -19.79 -35.43 -90.40
N LEU A 281 -18.78 -36.31 -90.44
CA LEU A 281 -18.10 -36.81 -89.24
C LEU A 281 -17.29 -35.69 -88.56
N SER A 282 -16.62 -34.83 -89.34
CA SER A 282 -15.90 -33.66 -88.82
C SER A 282 -16.84 -32.65 -88.14
N GLU A 283 -17.97 -32.31 -88.77
CA GLU A 283 -18.94 -31.35 -88.21
C GLU A 283 -19.58 -31.83 -86.91
N ALA A 284 -19.88 -33.13 -86.81
CA ALA A 284 -20.39 -33.74 -85.58
C ALA A 284 -19.35 -33.67 -84.45
N GLY A 285 -18.06 -33.93 -84.75
CA GLY A 285 -16.97 -33.81 -83.80
C GLY A 285 -16.81 -32.39 -83.25
N ASP A 286 -16.82 -31.37 -84.11
CA ASP A 286 -16.63 -29.96 -83.72
C ASP A 286 -17.70 -29.48 -82.73
N LYS A 287 -18.97 -29.87 -82.91
CA LYS A 287 -20.07 -29.45 -82.04
C LYS A 287 -19.94 -30.01 -80.61
N ASP A 288 -19.51 -31.25 -80.46
CA ASP A 288 -19.31 -31.88 -79.16
C ASP A 288 -18.03 -31.41 -78.47
N LEU A 289 -16.98 -31.14 -79.24
CA LEU A 289 -15.75 -30.56 -78.74
C LEU A 289 -16.00 -29.17 -78.12
N LEU A 290 -16.88 -28.36 -78.71
CA LEU A 290 -17.33 -27.09 -78.13
C LEU A 290 -18.03 -27.27 -76.77
N LYS A 291 -18.93 -28.27 -76.64
CA LYS A 291 -19.58 -28.56 -75.34
C LYS A 291 -18.56 -28.99 -74.27
N ILE A 292 -17.56 -29.80 -74.64
CA ILE A 292 -16.50 -30.24 -73.72
C ILE A 292 -15.62 -29.06 -73.29
N LEU A 293 -15.30 -28.17 -74.23
CA LEU A 293 -14.53 -26.96 -73.97
C LEU A 293 -15.27 -26.03 -73.00
N ASP A 294 -16.55 -25.74 -73.25
CA ASP A 294 -17.38 -24.93 -72.37
C ASP A 294 -17.49 -25.57 -70.97
N ALA A 295 -17.73 -26.88 -70.88
CA ALA A 295 -17.82 -27.57 -69.59
C ALA A 295 -16.48 -27.57 -68.81
N ALA A 296 -15.33 -27.59 -69.51
CA ALA A 296 -14.01 -27.54 -68.87
C ALA A 296 -13.65 -26.12 -68.40
N ILE A 297 -14.03 -25.08 -69.15
CA ILE A 297 -13.85 -23.68 -68.75
C ILE A 297 -14.67 -23.39 -67.50
N HIS A 298 -15.97 -23.68 -67.51
CA HIS A 298 -16.83 -23.46 -66.35
C HIS A 298 -16.40 -24.32 -65.15
N GLY A 299 -15.92 -25.55 -65.37
CA GLY A 299 -15.37 -26.40 -64.30
C GLY A 299 -14.08 -25.84 -63.67
N ARG A 300 -13.28 -25.08 -64.41
CA ARG A 300 -12.13 -24.33 -63.87
C ARG A 300 -12.58 -23.10 -63.09
N GLU A 301 -13.53 -22.34 -63.63
CA GLU A 301 -14.11 -21.17 -62.97
C GLU A 301 -14.75 -21.54 -61.62
N VAL A 302 -15.46 -22.68 -61.54
CA VAL A 302 -16.02 -23.19 -60.27
C VAL A 302 -14.93 -23.40 -59.20
N LYS A 303 -13.76 -23.93 -59.58
CA LYS A 303 -12.63 -24.10 -58.66
C LYS A 303 -12.02 -22.76 -58.25
N GLU A 304 -11.78 -21.86 -59.21
CA GLU A 304 -11.19 -20.54 -58.96
C GLU A 304 -12.06 -19.70 -58.03
N GLU A 305 -13.37 -19.65 -58.28
CA GLU A 305 -14.31 -18.89 -57.45
C GLU A 305 -14.47 -19.50 -56.05
N ALA A 306 -14.39 -20.84 -55.91
CA ALA A 306 -14.37 -21.49 -54.60
C ALA A 306 -13.10 -21.16 -53.79
N LEU A 307 -11.93 -21.10 -54.43
CA LEU A 307 -10.67 -20.69 -53.80
C LEU A 307 -10.69 -19.22 -53.39
N LEU A 308 -11.19 -18.33 -54.26
CA LEU A 308 -11.33 -16.91 -53.96
C LEU A 308 -12.32 -16.68 -52.80
N ALA A 309 -13.42 -17.43 -52.75
CA ALA A 309 -14.34 -17.41 -51.62
C ALA A 309 -13.65 -17.80 -50.30
N GLN A 310 -12.83 -18.86 -50.30
CA GLN A 310 -12.09 -19.28 -49.11
C GLN A 310 -11.03 -18.25 -48.70
N LEU A 311 -10.32 -17.66 -49.66
CA LEU A 311 -9.34 -16.61 -49.40
C LEU A 311 -10.00 -15.39 -48.76
N HIS A 312 -11.08 -14.87 -49.33
CA HIS A 312 -11.82 -13.74 -48.77
C HIS A 312 -12.41 -14.05 -47.39
N GLN A 313 -12.81 -15.30 -47.14
CA GLN A 313 -13.23 -15.74 -45.81
C GLN A 313 -12.08 -15.72 -44.80
N ILE A 314 -10.91 -16.28 -45.12
CA ILE A 314 -9.73 -16.25 -44.24
C ILE A 314 -9.29 -14.80 -43.97
N VAL A 315 -9.23 -13.98 -45.01
CA VAL A 315 -8.87 -12.57 -44.90
C VAL A 315 -9.88 -11.84 -44.02
N SER A 316 -11.19 -12.02 -44.20
CA SER A 316 -12.21 -11.35 -43.38
C SER A 316 -12.18 -11.79 -41.91
N VAL A 317 -11.83 -13.04 -41.60
CA VAL A 317 -11.59 -13.50 -40.22
C VAL A 317 -10.37 -12.79 -39.60
N MET A 318 -9.32 -12.54 -40.39
CA MET A 318 -8.10 -11.86 -39.94
C MET A 318 -8.26 -10.33 -39.83
N THR A 319 -8.90 -9.69 -40.81
CA THR A 319 -9.02 -8.23 -40.91
C THR A 319 -10.27 -7.68 -40.22
N ARG A 320 -11.27 -8.53 -39.95
CA ARG A 320 -12.61 -8.17 -39.43
C ARG A 320 -13.37 -7.14 -40.30
N ASP A 321 -12.98 -7.00 -41.57
CA ASP A 321 -13.60 -6.10 -42.53
C ASP A 321 -14.86 -6.73 -43.17
N GLN A 322 -15.97 -5.99 -43.16
CA GLN A 322 -17.22 -6.40 -43.80
C GLN A 322 -17.12 -6.43 -45.33
N ALA A 323 -16.20 -5.67 -45.94
CA ALA A 323 -16.05 -5.63 -47.39
C ALA A 323 -15.57 -6.97 -47.97
N ASP A 324 -14.61 -7.62 -47.32
CA ASP A 324 -14.09 -8.92 -47.75
C ASP A 324 -15.11 -10.04 -47.52
N LEU A 325 -15.97 -9.88 -46.52
CA LEU A 325 -17.05 -10.82 -46.23
C LEU A 325 -18.13 -10.80 -47.33
N ARG A 326 -18.49 -9.61 -47.82
CA ARG A 326 -19.36 -9.46 -49.00
C ARG A 326 -18.76 -10.07 -50.26
N LYS A 327 -17.44 -9.90 -50.46
CA LYS A 327 -16.74 -10.55 -51.58
C LYS A 327 -16.81 -12.07 -51.47
N ALA A 328 -16.63 -12.64 -50.26
CA ALA A 328 -16.76 -14.08 -50.05
C ALA A 328 -18.18 -14.57 -50.37
N GLU A 329 -19.22 -13.86 -49.92
CA GLU A 329 -20.62 -14.19 -50.22
C GLU A 329 -20.91 -14.14 -51.73
N ASP A 330 -20.49 -13.08 -52.42
CA ASP A 330 -20.64 -12.95 -53.88
C ASP A 330 -19.95 -14.09 -54.62
N GLN A 331 -18.76 -14.50 -54.17
CA GLN A 331 -18.00 -15.58 -54.79
C GLN A 331 -18.67 -16.94 -54.64
N ILE A 332 -19.21 -17.25 -53.45
CA ILE A 332 -19.97 -18.48 -53.24
C ILE A 332 -21.25 -18.46 -54.09
N GLY A 333 -21.90 -17.30 -54.22
CA GLY A 333 -23.06 -17.11 -55.11
C GLY A 333 -22.72 -17.35 -56.59
N ARG A 334 -21.53 -16.94 -57.04
CA ARG A 334 -21.03 -17.25 -58.39
C ARG A 334 -20.82 -18.75 -58.59
N VAL A 335 -20.23 -19.45 -57.61
CA VAL A 335 -20.08 -20.92 -57.66
C VAL A 335 -21.43 -21.62 -57.82
N ILE A 336 -22.45 -21.21 -57.06
CA ILE A 336 -23.82 -21.75 -57.17
C ILE A 336 -24.38 -21.53 -58.58
N THR A 337 -24.27 -20.29 -59.07
CA THR A 337 -24.78 -19.92 -60.41
C THR A 337 -24.07 -20.68 -61.53
N LEU A 338 -22.75 -20.87 -61.42
CA LEU A 338 -21.96 -21.64 -62.38
C LEU A 338 -22.38 -23.12 -62.36
N CYS A 339 -22.63 -23.71 -61.19
CA CYS A 339 -23.13 -25.07 -61.09
C CYS A 339 -24.51 -25.24 -61.77
N GLU A 340 -25.41 -24.26 -61.61
CA GLU A 340 -26.72 -24.28 -62.28
C GLU A 340 -26.64 -24.09 -63.80
N LYS A 341 -25.67 -23.31 -64.29
CA LYS A 341 -25.42 -23.19 -65.73
C LYS A 341 -24.84 -24.48 -66.30
N MET A 342 -23.89 -25.10 -65.60
CA MET A 342 -23.26 -26.35 -66.02
C MET A 342 -24.22 -27.52 -66.04
N SER A 343 -25.21 -27.58 -65.13
CA SER A 343 -26.20 -28.66 -65.10
C SER A 343 -27.07 -28.72 -66.36
N LYS A 344 -27.15 -27.61 -67.12
CA LYS A 344 -27.86 -27.51 -68.41
C LYS A 344 -27.03 -27.91 -69.62
N ILE A 345 -25.70 -27.98 -69.48
CA ILE A 345 -24.76 -28.25 -70.58
C ILE A 345 -24.23 -29.70 -70.51
N ASP A 346 -24.18 -30.30 -69.32
CA ASP A 346 -23.57 -31.61 -69.09
C ASP A 346 -24.59 -32.77 -69.12
N ASP A 347 -24.44 -33.63 -70.12
CA ASP A 347 -25.31 -34.79 -70.34
C ASP A 347 -24.88 -36.05 -69.57
N ASP A 348 -23.70 -36.04 -68.92
CA ASP A 348 -23.18 -37.20 -68.17
C ASP A 348 -23.82 -37.36 -66.78
N PRO A 349 -24.47 -38.51 -66.47
CA PRO A 349 -25.15 -38.72 -65.18
C PRO A 349 -24.22 -38.70 -63.97
N GLU A 350 -22.98 -39.19 -64.10
CA GLU A 350 -22.02 -39.21 -62.99
C GLU A 350 -21.49 -37.80 -62.69
N SER A 351 -21.15 -37.04 -63.73
CA SER A 351 -20.76 -35.63 -63.63
C SER A 351 -21.87 -34.78 -63.02
N ARG A 352 -23.14 -35.01 -63.37
CA ARG A 352 -24.31 -34.30 -62.80
C ARG A 352 -24.45 -34.51 -61.29
N ARG A 353 -24.31 -35.74 -60.80
CA ARG A 353 -24.35 -36.04 -59.35
C ARG A 353 -23.22 -35.36 -58.58
N ARG A 354 -22.02 -35.31 -59.17
CA ARG A 354 -20.87 -34.63 -58.55
C ARG A 354 -21.06 -33.12 -58.52
N LEU A 355 -21.61 -32.55 -59.60
CA LEU A 355 -21.96 -31.14 -59.68
C LEU A 355 -23.04 -30.75 -58.64
N GLU A 356 -24.04 -31.60 -58.42
CA GLU A 356 -25.03 -31.45 -57.36
C GLU A 356 -24.38 -31.46 -55.97
N THR A 357 -23.39 -32.33 -55.75
CA THR A 357 -22.64 -32.38 -54.49
C THR A 357 -21.85 -31.09 -54.22
N VAL A 358 -21.19 -30.53 -55.26
CA VAL A 358 -20.49 -29.23 -55.17
C VAL A 358 -21.49 -28.09 -54.92
N HIS A 359 -22.64 -28.13 -55.59
CA HIS A 359 -23.71 -27.13 -55.41
C HIS A 359 -24.28 -27.15 -53.97
N ASP A 360 -24.58 -28.34 -53.43
CA ASP A 360 -25.04 -28.48 -52.04
C ASP A 360 -23.98 -28.01 -51.04
N ALA A 361 -22.71 -28.35 -51.27
CA ALA A 361 -21.60 -27.89 -50.44
C ALA A 361 -21.48 -26.36 -50.45
N ALA A 362 -21.65 -25.72 -51.62
CA ALA A 362 -21.65 -24.26 -51.75
C ALA A 362 -22.81 -23.61 -50.99
N ARG A 363 -24.03 -24.18 -51.08
CA ARG A 363 -25.19 -23.71 -50.30
C ARG A 363 -24.98 -23.84 -48.79
N HIS A 364 -24.45 -24.97 -48.32
CA HIS A 364 -24.15 -25.17 -46.90
C HIS A 364 -23.03 -24.26 -46.40
N TYR A 365 -22.06 -23.94 -47.25
CA TYR A 365 -20.99 -23.00 -46.93
C TYR A 365 -21.53 -21.56 -46.83
N LEU A 366 -22.38 -21.13 -47.78
CA LEU A 366 -23.03 -19.82 -47.74
C LEU A 366 -23.93 -19.66 -46.51
N ALA A 367 -24.71 -20.68 -46.16
CA ALA A 367 -25.55 -20.66 -44.96
C ALA A 367 -24.74 -20.53 -43.67
N ALA A 368 -23.60 -21.24 -43.57
CA ALA A 368 -22.67 -21.08 -42.44
C ALA A 368 -22.08 -19.67 -42.38
N LEU A 369 -21.69 -19.10 -43.53
CA LEU A 369 -21.11 -17.76 -43.59
C LEU A 369 -22.09 -16.72 -43.04
N ARG A 370 -23.36 -16.79 -43.47
CA ARG A 370 -24.41 -15.87 -42.99
C ARG A 370 -24.69 -16.03 -41.50
N SER A 371 -24.73 -17.26 -40.98
CA SER A 371 -24.91 -17.51 -39.54
C SER A 371 -23.77 -16.89 -38.74
N TRP A 372 -22.52 -17.10 -39.18
CA TRP A 372 -21.35 -16.56 -38.50
C TRP A 372 -21.32 -15.02 -38.51
N VAL A 373 -21.73 -14.39 -39.62
CA VAL A 373 -21.87 -12.92 -39.71
C VAL A 373 -22.84 -12.37 -38.67
N GLU A 374 -23.98 -13.03 -38.49
CA GLU A 374 -24.98 -12.61 -37.51
C GLU A 374 -24.43 -12.75 -36.08
N THR A 375 -23.74 -13.86 -35.78
CA THR A 375 -23.08 -14.05 -34.49
C THR A 375 -21.97 -13.02 -34.25
N GLU A 376 -21.15 -12.69 -35.25
CA GLU A 376 -20.12 -11.63 -35.16
C GLU A 376 -20.73 -10.23 -34.98
N ARG A 377 -21.94 -10.01 -35.49
CA ARG A 377 -22.70 -8.79 -35.24
C ARG A 377 -23.22 -8.76 -33.80
N GLU A 378 -23.74 -9.88 -33.30
CA GLU A 378 -24.19 -10.05 -31.92
C GLU A 378 -23.05 -9.80 -30.92
N VAL A 379 -21.83 -10.30 -31.19
CA VAL A 379 -20.61 -10.00 -30.41
C VAL A 379 -20.37 -8.48 -30.31
N ARG A 380 -20.50 -7.75 -31.42
CA ARG A 380 -20.22 -6.31 -31.50
C ARG A 380 -21.33 -5.44 -30.90
N GLU A 381 -22.57 -5.68 -31.32
CA GLU A 381 -23.70 -4.80 -30.97
C GLU A 381 -24.28 -5.10 -29.59
N VAL A 382 -24.34 -6.37 -29.19
CA VAL A 382 -24.94 -6.79 -27.92
C VAL A 382 -23.86 -6.99 -26.87
N GLY A 383 -22.93 -7.92 -27.13
CA GLY A 383 -21.92 -8.33 -26.17
C GLY A 383 -21.00 -7.18 -25.73
N LEU A 384 -20.36 -6.50 -26.69
CA LEU A 384 -19.42 -5.41 -26.38
C LEU A 384 -20.14 -4.20 -25.77
N SER A 385 -21.28 -3.78 -26.32
CA SER A 385 -21.99 -2.58 -25.83
C SER A 385 -22.57 -2.77 -24.42
N GLN A 386 -22.98 -3.98 -24.07
CA GLN A 386 -23.44 -4.31 -22.71
C GLN A 386 -22.26 -4.39 -21.75
N MET A 387 -21.13 -4.94 -22.19
CA MET A 387 -19.89 -4.96 -21.41
C MET A 387 -19.38 -3.53 -21.14
N GLU A 388 -19.36 -2.64 -22.13
CA GLU A 388 -18.98 -1.23 -21.98
C GLU A 388 -19.91 -0.48 -21.01
N ARG A 389 -21.22 -0.67 -21.11
CA ARG A 389 -22.19 -0.07 -20.16
C ARG A 389 -21.96 -0.56 -18.73
N SER A 390 -21.66 -1.85 -18.57
CA SER A 390 -21.37 -2.43 -17.25
C SER A 390 -20.01 -1.97 -16.70
N GLU A 391 -19.01 -1.78 -17.56
CA GLU A 391 -17.70 -1.20 -17.22
C GLU A 391 -17.87 0.24 -16.73
N GLU A 392 -18.68 1.04 -17.41
CA GLU A 392 -18.95 2.41 -16.97
C GLU A 392 -19.67 2.44 -15.61
N SER A 393 -20.64 1.55 -15.41
CA SER A 393 -21.37 1.42 -14.14
C SER A 393 -20.45 1.01 -12.98
N ILE A 394 -19.61 -0.02 -13.15
CA ILE A 394 -18.73 -0.50 -12.08
C ILE A 394 -17.64 0.53 -11.74
N THR A 395 -17.12 1.25 -12.75
CA THR A 395 -16.14 2.32 -12.54
C THR A 395 -16.75 3.51 -11.80
N ARG A 396 -17.97 3.92 -12.18
CA ARG A 396 -18.68 5.02 -11.53
C ARG A 396 -19.02 4.69 -10.08
N SER A 397 -19.49 3.47 -9.80
CA SER A 397 -19.76 3.00 -8.44
C SER A 397 -18.48 2.86 -7.61
N ALA A 398 -17.37 2.39 -8.20
CA ALA A 398 -16.07 2.31 -7.51
C ALA A 398 -15.59 3.70 -7.09
N HIS A 399 -15.64 4.66 -8.01
CA HIS A 399 -15.23 6.04 -7.74
C HIS A 399 -16.17 6.72 -6.73
N GLY A 400 -17.48 6.47 -6.83
CA GLY A 400 -18.46 6.91 -5.84
C GLY A 400 -18.18 6.34 -4.45
N LEU A 401 -17.83 5.06 -4.33
CA LEU A 401 -17.46 4.43 -3.06
C LEU A 401 -16.18 5.04 -2.47
N TYR A 402 -15.16 5.24 -3.30
CA TYR A 402 -13.91 5.88 -2.89
C TYR A 402 -14.12 7.31 -2.39
N ASN A 403 -14.82 8.14 -3.16
CA ASN A 403 -15.12 9.52 -2.75
C ASN A 403 -15.98 9.55 -1.48
N GLY A 404 -16.94 8.64 -1.33
CA GLY A 404 -17.76 8.52 -0.12
C GLY A 404 -16.94 8.15 1.12
N ALA A 405 -15.91 7.31 0.96
CA ALA A 405 -14.96 7.01 2.02
C ALA A 405 -14.14 8.26 2.42
N TRP A 406 -13.79 9.11 1.46
CA TRP A 406 -13.10 10.38 1.75
C TRP A 406 -14.02 11.42 2.39
N ASP A 407 -15.28 11.53 1.95
CA ASP A 407 -16.27 12.45 2.53
C ASP A 407 -16.56 12.09 3.99
N THR A 408 -16.68 10.79 4.30
CA THR A 408 -16.84 10.32 5.68
C THR A 408 -15.63 10.67 6.54
N ILE A 409 -14.41 10.53 6.02
CA ILE A 409 -13.20 10.98 6.73
C ILE A 409 -13.17 12.49 6.91
N GLY A 410 -13.59 13.27 5.91
CA GLY A 410 -13.70 14.73 6.02
C GLY A 410 -14.68 15.16 7.11
N ALA A 411 -15.86 14.53 7.16
CA ALA A 411 -16.86 14.77 8.20
C ALA A 411 -16.34 14.37 9.60
N LEU A 412 -15.69 13.21 9.72
CA LEU A 412 -15.07 12.74 10.95
C LEU A 412 -13.87 13.61 11.38
N GLN A 413 -13.11 14.19 10.45
CA GLN A 413 -12.03 15.13 10.73
C GLN A 413 -12.58 16.47 11.26
N GLY A 414 -13.72 16.93 10.73
CA GLY A 414 -14.46 18.07 11.28
C GLY A 414 -14.94 17.80 12.70
N ASP A 415 -15.46 16.61 12.96
CA ASP A 415 -15.90 16.21 14.31
C ASP A 415 -14.72 16.07 15.28
N LEU A 416 -13.59 15.49 14.84
CA LEU A 416 -12.34 15.42 15.59
C LEU A 416 -11.80 16.82 15.90
N GLN A 417 -11.82 17.76 14.95
CA GLN A 417 -11.46 19.15 15.23
C GLN A 417 -12.40 19.81 16.24
N SER A 418 -13.70 19.52 16.17
CA SER A 418 -14.67 20.00 17.16
C SER A 418 -14.36 19.46 18.55
N THR A 419 -13.99 18.19 18.65
CA THR A 419 -13.65 17.49 19.89
C THR A 419 -12.28 17.89 20.42
N LEU A 420 -11.31 18.15 19.55
CA LEU A 420 -10.01 18.75 19.88
C LEU A 420 -10.18 20.18 20.39
N ASN A 421 -11.10 20.97 19.82
CA ASN A 421 -11.40 22.32 20.30
C ASN A 421 -12.13 22.30 21.65
N LYS A 422 -13.06 21.36 21.87
CA LYS A 422 -13.74 21.13 23.16
C LYS A 422 -12.76 20.63 24.23
N SER A 423 -11.85 19.73 23.89
CA SER A 423 -10.81 19.26 24.82
C SER A 423 -9.79 20.37 25.11
N ARG A 424 -9.41 21.18 24.12
CA ARG A 424 -8.55 22.36 24.32
C ARG A 424 -9.18 23.37 25.28
N SER A 425 -10.48 23.67 25.14
CA SER A 425 -11.17 24.57 26.06
C SER A 425 -11.28 23.97 27.47
N LEU A 426 -11.54 22.67 27.60
CA LEU A 426 -11.51 21.95 28.88
C LEU A 426 -10.13 21.99 29.56
N VAL A 427 -9.04 21.79 28.81
CA VAL A 427 -7.66 21.86 29.33
C VAL A 427 -7.34 23.27 29.84
N LEU A 428 -7.74 24.31 29.10
CA LEU A 428 -7.56 25.69 29.55
C LEU A 428 -8.34 25.99 30.82
N ILE A 429 -9.59 25.52 30.93
CA ILE A 429 -10.40 25.66 32.15
C ILE A 429 -9.73 24.91 33.31
N ALA A 430 -9.27 23.67 33.11
CA ALA A 430 -8.57 22.89 34.11
C ALA A 430 -7.26 23.57 34.56
N ALA A 431 -6.49 24.17 33.64
CA ALA A 431 -5.29 24.94 33.95
C ALA A 431 -5.60 26.21 34.76
N PHE A 432 -6.67 26.92 34.44
CA PHE A 432 -7.15 28.06 35.23
C PHE A 432 -7.59 27.64 36.63
N VAL A 433 -8.31 26.53 36.76
CA VAL A 433 -8.72 25.96 38.05
C VAL A 433 -7.49 25.54 38.86
N ALA A 434 -6.50 24.89 38.24
CA ALA A 434 -5.26 24.49 38.90
C ALA A 434 -4.43 25.70 39.37
N LEU A 435 -4.32 26.75 38.54
CA LEU A 435 -3.66 28.00 38.92
C LEU A 435 -4.40 28.66 40.10
N PHE A 436 -5.73 28.74 40.03
CA PHE A 436 -6.56 29.30 41.08
C PHE A 436 -6.41 28.50 42.39
N LEU A 437 -6.45 27.17 42.32
CA LEU A 437 -6.25 26.29 43.47
C LEU A 437 -4.84 26.41 44.06
N THR A 438 -3.82 26.57 43.23
CA THR A 438 -2.43 26.79 43.68
C THR A 438 -2.30 28.11 44.43
N VAL A 439 -2.87 29.19 43.90
CA VAL A 439 -2.89 30.51 44.57
C VAL A 439 -3.71 30.47 45.85
N LEU A 440 -4.89 29.83 45.82
CA LEU A 440 -5.76 29.65 46.99
C LEU A 440 -5.04 28.86 48.09
N CYS A 441 -4.37 27.77 47.70
CA CYS A 441 -3.54 26.95 48.57
C CYS A 441 -2.39 27.75 49.20
N ALA A 442 -1.66 28.53 48.40
CA ALA A 442 -0.57 29.39 48.89
C ALA A 442 -1.07 30.44 49.90
N VAL A 443 -2.20 31.11 49.61
CA VAL A 443 -2.85 32.05 50.53
C VAL A 443 -3.32 31.33 51.80
N PHE A 444 -3.87 30.13 51.66
CA PHE A 444 -4.37 29.34 52.78
C PHE A 444 -3.23 28.88 53.70
N VAL A 445 -2.15 28.30 53.16
CA VAL A 445 -0.97 27.90 53.94
C VAL A 445 -0.36 29.10 54.67
N THR A 446 -0.23 30.24 54.00
CA THR A 446 0.29 31.49 54.59
C THR A 446 -0.61 31.97 55.75
N ARG A 447 -1.93 31.88 55.59
CA ARG A 447 -2.88 32.43 56.57
C ARG A 447 -3.23 31.48 57.71
N TYR A 448 -3.20 30.17 57.48
CA TYR A 448 -3.66 29.16 58.44
C TYR A 448 -2.53 28.35 59.10
N VAL A 449 -1.37 28.25 58.46
CA VAL A 449 -0.21 27.55 59.03
C VAL A 449 0.79 28.59 59.56
N PHE A 450 1.31 29.47 58.69
CA PHE A 450 2.38 30.40 59.07
C PHE A 450 1.93 31.51 60.04
N SER A 451 0.70 32.02 59.92
CA SER A 451 0.22 33.09 60.81
C SER A 451 0.10 32.66 62.28
N PRO A 452 -0.55 31.51 62.61
CA PRO A 452 -0.55 31.01 64.00
C PRO A 452 0.86 30.79 64.56
N ILE A 453 1.75 30.16 63.80
CA ILE A 453 3.13 29.91 64.23
C ILE A 453 3.88 31.22 64.50
N ARG A 454 3.76 32.21 63.59
CA ARG A 454 4.37 33.55 63.76
C ARG A 454 3.79 34.30 64.95
N SER A 455 2.48 34.20 65.17
CA SER A 455 1.82 34.79 66.32
C SER A 455 2.26 34.13 67.63
N LEU A 456 2.44 32.81 67.65
CA LEU A 456 2.89 32.07 68.82
C LEU A 456 4.36 32.37 69.13
N ALA A 457 5.22 32.44 68.11
CA ALA A 457 6.61 32.84 68.26
C ALA A 457 6.74 34.29 68.79
N GLN A 458 5.84 35.18 68.36
CA GLN A 458 5.78 36.54 68.88
C GLN A 458 5.26 36.58 70.34
N CYS A 459 4.24 35.78 70.67
CA CYS A 459 3.75 35.60 72.05
C CYS A 459 4.86 35.06 72.97
N LEU A 460 5.57 34.02 72.54
CA LEU A 460 6.72 33.44 73.24
C LEU A 460 7.83 34.47 73.45
N ARG A 461 8.13 35.30 72.45
CA ARG A 461 9.12 36.37 72.56
C ARG A 461 8.69 37.44 73.58
N GLU A 462 7.42 37.85 73.54
CA GLU A 462 6.87 38.81 74.48
C GLU A 462 6.89 38.26 75.90
N ASN A 463 6.48 37.00 76.10
CA ASN A 463 6.52 36.32 77.39
C ASN A 463 7.95 36.20 77.92
N ALA A 464 8.91 35.74 77.10
CA ALA A 464 10.32 35.68 77.49
C ALA A 464 10.86 37.05 77.92
N SER A 465 10.54 38.12 77.18
CA SER A 465 10.96 39.47 77.53
C SER A 465 10.33 40.00 78.82
N LYS A 466 9.08 39.64 79.11
CA LYS A 466 8.39 39.98 80.36
C LYS A 466 8.99 39.21 81.53
N ILE A 467 9.24 37.92 81.36
CA ILE A 467 9.90 37.05 82.35
C ILE A 467 11.28 37.61 82.72
N LEU A 468 12.10 38.00 81.73
CA LEU A 468 13.41 38.63 81.96
C LEU A 468 13.30 39.95 82.74
N ARG A 469 12.37 40.84 82.37
CA ARG A 469 12.17 42.13 83.06
C ARG A 469 11.66 41.97 84.49
N THR A 470 10.65 41.12 84.69
CA THR A 470 10.12 40.82 86.02
C THR A 470 11.17 40.09 86.86
N GLY A 471 12.02 39.28 86.22
CA GLY A 471 13.15 38.62 86.85
C GLY A 471 14.24 39.57 87.32
N GLU A 472 14.64 40.53 86.48
CA GLU A 472 15.57 41.61 86.86
C GLU A 472 15.00 42.45 88.01
N GLN A 473 13.71 42.80 87.96
CA GLN A 473 13.05 43.50 89.07
C GLN A 473 13.03 42.67 90.35
N PHE A 474 12.84 41.35 90.23
CA PHE A 474 12.91 40.42 91.33
C PHE A 474 14.33 40.40 91.92
N THR A 475 15.38 40.13 91.14
CA THR A 475 16.76 40.10 91.67
C THR A 475 17.21 41.44 92.26
N LEU A 476 16.83 42.57 91.67
CA LEU A 476 17.11 43.90 92.21
C LEU A 476 16.38 44.16 93.53
N SER A 477 15.05 43.94 93.55
CA SER A 477 14.26 44.14 94.76
C SER A 477 14.75 43.26 95.89
N TRP A 478 15.13 42.02 95.62
CA TRP A 478 15.66 41.14 96.64
C TRP A 478 17.09 41.44 97.08
N GLY A 479 17.98 41.84 96.16
CA GLY A 479 19.36 42.18 96.50
C GLY A 479 19.47 43.38 97.45
N GLU A 480 18.56 44.35 97.33
CA GLU A 480 18.49 45.54 98.20
C GLU A 480 17.95 45.22 99.61
N ARG A 481 17.34 44.04 99.81
CA ARG A 481 16.57 43.69 101.03
C ARG A 481 17.30 42.78 102.03
N ILE A 482 18.50 42.32 101.69
CA ILE A 482 19.27 41.35 102.50
C ILE A 482 19.88 41.95 103.79
N ASP A 483 19.83 43.29 103.97
CA ASP A 483 20.47 44.00 105.08
C ASP A 483 19.55 44.40 106.26
N THR A 484 18.22 44.26 106.19
CA THR A 484 17.30 44.69 107.26
C THR A 484 16.37 43.57 107.76
N ALA A 485 16.75 42.92 108.86
CA ALA A 485 16.05 41.79 109.47
C ALA A 485 14.64 42.06 110.06
N GLY A 486 14.13 43.29 109.99
CA GLY A 486 12.87 43.69 110.65
C GLY A 486 11.60 43.50 109.81
N GLU A 487 11.71 43.37 108.49
CA GLU A 487 10.57 43.46 107.55
C GLU A 487 10.31 42.17 106.76
N GLU A 488 11.06 41.09 107.04
CA GLU A 488 11.17 39.86 106.25
C GLU A 488 9.85 39.24 105.77
N THR A 489 8.75 39.33 106.53
CA THR A 489 7.46 38.72 106.15
C THR A 489 6.73 39.47 105.05
N MET A 490 6.74 40.82 105.08
CA MET A 490 6.13 41.62 104.00
C MET A 490 6.93 41.48 102.70
N GLN A 491 8.23 41.33 102.84
CA GLN A 491 9.16 41.16 101.74
C GLN A 491 8.99 39.81 101.03
N LEU A 492 8.77 38.74 101.79
CA LEU A 492 8.40 37.43 101.26
C LEU A 492 7.02 37.41 100.61
N GLU A 493 6.10 38.27 101.05
CA GLU A 493 4.78 38.39 100.41
C GLU A 493 4.89 38.96 99.01
N GLU A 494 5.60 40.06 98.87
CA GLU A 494 5.85 40.72 97.59
C GLU A 494 6.62 39.79 96.65
N ALA A 495 7.67 39.15 97.15
CA ALA A 495 8.42 38.19 96.38
C ALA A 495 7.63 36.94 95.96
N SER A 496 6.76 36.44 96.84
CA SER A 496 5.86 35.33 96.51
C SER A 496 4.85 35.74 95.45
N SER A 497 4.38 36.99 95.48
CA SER A 497 3.50 37.53 94.45
C SER A 497 4.24 37.60 93.10
N SER A 498 5.44 38.18 93.05
CA SER A 498 6.25 38.26 91.83
C SER A 498 6.64 36.88 91.28
N LEU A 499 6.99 35.92 92.15
CA LEU A 499 7.27 34.54 91.73
C LEU A 499 6.02 33.80 91.25
N MET A 500 4.86 34.05 91.84
CA MET A 500 3.60 33.48 91.34
C MET A 500 3.20 34.06 89.98
N GLU A 501 3.46 35.35 89.77
CA GLU A 501 3.29 36.01 88.47
C GLU A 501 4.27 35.43 87.41
N LEU A 502 5.54 35.27 87.76
CA LEU A 502 6.55 34.57 86.94
C LEU A 502 6.15 33.13 86.64
N ALA A 503 5.67 32.37 87.64
CA ALA A 503 5.22 31.00 87.47
C ALA A 503 4.07 30.90 86.48
N ALA A 504 3.12 31.84 86.53
CA ALA A 504 2.01 31.92 85.60
C ALA A 504 2.50 32.22 84.17
N MET A 505 3.43 33.18 84.01
CA MET A 505 4.02 33.53 82.71
C MET A 505 4.84 32.38 82.09
N ILE A 506 5.65 31.69 82.90
CA ILE A 506 6.48 30.56 82.44
C ILE A 506 5.60 29.35 82.10
N ARG A 507 4.54 29.09 82.88
CA ARG A 507 3.57 28.02 82.54
C ARG A 507 2.85 28.31 81.23
N LEU A 508 2.45 29.57 80.99
CA LEU A 508 1.84 29.98 79.73
C LEU A 508 2.84 29.82 78.57
N SER A 509 4.11 30.18 78.78
CA SER A 509 5.19 29.97 77.81
C SER A 509 5.39 28.49 77.47
N ALA A 510 5.37 27.59 78.47
CA ALA A 510 5.47 26.15 78.26
C ALA A 510 4.28 25.57 77.49
N GLU A 511 3.07 26.02 77.80
CA GLU A 511 1.86 25.60 77.09
C GLU A 511 1.86 26.07 75.62
N ASP A 512 2.26 27.32 75.38
CA ASP A 512 2.40 27.86 74.03
C ASP A 512 3.51 27.17 73.25
N ALA A 513 4.68 26.94 73.85
CA ALA A 513 5.76 26.20 73.21
C ALA A 513 5.35 24.75 72.85
N GLY A 514 4.62 24.07 73.73
CA GLY A 514 4.06 22.74 73.46
C GLY A 514 3.07 22.73 72.29
N LYS A 515 2.19 23.75 72.20
CA LYS A 515 1.29 23.92 71.05
C LYS A 515 2.07 24.17 69.76
N ALA A 516 3.09 25.02 69.75
CA ALA A 516 3.94 25.21 68.57
C ALA A 516 4.63 23.91 68.15
N ASN A 517 5.12 23.12 69.11
CA ASN A 517 5.81 21.87 68.82
C ASN A 517 4.89 20.86 68.10
N ALA A 518 3.65 20.70 68.58
CA ALA A 518 2.68 19.83 67.92
C ALA A 518 2.34 20.29 66.49
N LEU A 519 2.31 21.61 66.24
CA LEU A 519 2.08 22.16 64.89
C LEU A 519 3.26 21.94 63.95
N MET A 520 4.48 22.03 64.48
CA MET A 520 5.72 21.76 63.74
C MET A 520 5.85 20.28 63.38
N GLU A 521 5.50 19.37 64.30
CA GLU A 521 5.52 17.93 64.04
C GLU A 521 4.52 17.55 62.94
N GLU A 522 3.32 18.13 62.95
CA GLU A 522 2.36 17.96 61.86
C GLU A 522 2.90 18.50 60.53
N ALA A 523 3.45 19.72 60.53
CA ALA A 523 4.06 20.29 59.33
C ALA A 523 5.18 19.40 58.77
N GLY A 524 6.01 18.81 59.64
CA GLY A 524 7.05 17.85 59.27
C GLY A 524 6.50 16.59 58.58
N ARG A 525 5.37 16.05 59.08
CA ARG A 525 4.71 14.88 58.45
C ARG A 525 4.21 15.18 57.04
N ILE A 526 3.61 16.33 56.81
CA ILE A 526 3.18 16.67 55.45
C ILE A 526 4.36 16.95 54.54
N VAL A 527 5.42 17.57 55.06
CA VAL A 527 6.64 17.78 54.28
C VAL A 527 7.22 16.44 53.80
N ALA A 528 7.25 15.43 54.67
CA ALA A 528 7.69 14.08 54.30
C ALA A 528 6.77 13.44 53.26
N GLY A 529 5.44 13.58 53.40
CA GLY A 529 4.48 13.02 52.44
C GLY A 529 4.60 13.61 51.04
N ALA A 530 4.84 14.93 50.93
CA ALA A 530 5.03 15.57 49.63
C ALA A 530 6.38 15.22 48.98
N ASP A 531 7.44 14.92 49.75
CA ASP A 531 8.69 14.40 49.17
C ASP A 531 8.47 13.06 48.44
N VAL A 532 7.64 12.17 49.00
CA VAL A 532 7.26 10.90 48.34
C VAL A 532 6.52 11.18 47.03
N SER A 533 5.55 12.10 47.02
CA SER A 533 4.83 12.47 45.78
C SER A 533 5.73 13.08 44.71
N PHE A 534 6.73 13.88 45.08
CA PHE A 534 7.74 14.39 44.13
C PHE A 534 8.57 13.26 43.53
N GLN A 535 8.95 12.25 44.31
CA GLN A 535 9.68 11.08 43.83
C GLN A 535 8.84 10.24 42.86
N GLU A 536 7.58 9.96 43.19
CA GLU A 536 6.65 9.23 42.31
C GLU A 536 6.42 9.95 40.97
N LEU A 537 6.27 11.29 41.04
CA LEU A 537 6.11 12.11 39.85
C LEU A 537 7.38 12.13 38.99
N GLY A 538 8.56 12.18 39.61
CA GLY A 538 9.85 12.05 38.93
C GLY A 538 9.98 10.72 38.20
N ASN A 539 9.72 9.61 38.88
CA ASN A 539 9.76 8.28 38.30
C ASN A 539 8.79 8.13 37.11
N SER A 540 7.60 8.71 37.22
CA SER A 540 6.60 8.68 36.14
C SER A 540 7.08 9.44 34.90
N MET A 541 7.73 10.60 35.09
CA MET A 541 8.26 11.38 33.97
C MET A 541 9.46 10.70 33.32
N ASP A 542 10.34 10.05 34.09
CA ASP A 542 11.45 9.25 33.55
C ASP A 542 10.94 8.03 32.76
N ALA A 543 9.86 7.39 33.21
CA ALA A 543 9.20 6.31 32.46
C ALA A 543 8.61 6.80 31.13
N ILE A 544 7.99 7.98 31.12
CA ILE A 544 7.46 8.60 29.89
C ILE A 544 8.61 8.94 28.92
N ALA A 545 9.72 9.49 29.41
CA ALA A 545 10.89 9.79 28.60
C ALA A 545 11.45 8.52 27.95
N THR A 546 11.60 7.45 28.73
CA THR A 546 12.08 6.14 28.25
C THR A 546 11.15 5.55 27.18
N ALA A 547 9.82 5.60 27.39
CA ALA A 547 8.84 5.13 26.40
C ALA A 547 8.88 5.97 25.11
N GLY A 548 9.17 7.27 25.21
CA GLY A 548 9.38 8.15 24.07
C GLY A 548 10.61 7.74 23.25
N GLU A 549 11.74 7.44 23.90
CA GLU A 549 12.96 6.95 23.25
C GLU A 549 12.76 5.59 22.56
N GLU A 550 12.05 4.66 23.21
CA GLU A 550 11.69 3.37 22.60
C GLU A 550 10.81 3.56 21.36
N THR A 551 9.82 4.44 21.45
CA THR A 551 8.97 4.80 20.30
C THR A 551 9.81 5.37 19.16
N GLN A 552 10.80 6.23 19.46
CA GLN A 552 11.70 6.79 18.46
C GLN A 552 12.56 5.70 17.78
N LYS A 553 13.00 4.67 18.51
CA LYS A 553 13.70 3.50 17.92
C LYS A 553 12.79 2.70 16.98
N ILE A 554 11.53 2.50 17.36
CA ILE A 554 10.53 1.81 16.50
C ILE A 554 10.32 2.60 15.21
N ILE A 555 10.14 3.93 15.30
CA ILE A 555 9.96 4.79 14.13
C ILE A 555 11.19 4.75 13.20
N LYS A 556 12.41 4.77 13.75
CA LYS A 556 13.65 4.58 12.95
C LYS A 556 13.68 3.22 12.23
N THR A 557 13.18 2.17 12.88
CA THR A 557 13.08 0.84 12.26
C THR A 557 12.05 0.84 11.12
N ILE A 558 10.93 1.54 11.27
CA ILE A 558 9.92 1.70 10.21
C ILE A 558 10.49 2.46 9.02
N ASP A 559 11.24 3.56 9.24
CA ASP A 559 11.92 4.29 8.16
C ASP A 559 12.94 3.40 7.42
N ALA A 560 13.68 2.56 8.15
CA ALA A 560 14.59 1.58 7.56
C ALA A 560 13.87 0.52 6.70
N ILE A 561 12.73 0.00 7.17
CA ILE A 561 11.90 -0.94 6.41
C ILE A 561 11.32 -0.27 5.16
N ALA A 562 10.84 0.97 5.28
CA ALA A 562 10.34 1.75 4.16
C ALA A 562 11.45 1.96 3.11
N PHE A 563 12.67 2.31 3.53
CA PHE A 563 13.82 2.43 2.64
C PHE A 563 14.19 1.11 1.94
N GLN A 564 14.22 0.00 2.67
CA GLN A 564 14.45 -1.34 2.09
C GLN A 564 13.36 -1.72 1.09
N THR A 565 12.10 -1.44 1.40
CA THR A 565 10.96 -1.70 0.52
C THR A 565 11.05 -0.85 -0.75
N ASN A 566 11.47 0.41 -0.63
CA ASN A 566 11.72 1.29 -1.77
C ASN A 566 12.85 0.75 -2.68
N LEU A 567 13.93 0.19 -2.10
CA LEU A 567 15.00 -0.45 -2.88
C LEU A 567 14.54 -1.75 -3.57
N LEU A 568 13.74 -2.57 -2.88
CA LEU A 568 13.17 -3.79 -3.47
C LEU A 568 12.23 -3.46 -4.64
N ALA A 569 11.38 -2.44 -4.46
CA ALA A 569 10.49 -1.93 -5.49
C ALA A 569 11.27 -1.38 -6.70
N LEU A 570 12.36 -0.64 -6.47
CA LEU A 570 13.23 -0.18 -7.54
C LEU A 570 13.87 -1.35 -8.32
N ASN A 571 14.37 -2.37 -7.61
CA ASN A 571 14.92 -3.57 -8.26
C ASN A 571 13.86 -4.31 -9.08
N ALA A 572 12.63 -4.43 -8.55
CA ALA A 572 11.51 -5.00 -9.27
C ALA A 572 11.13 -4.19 -10.52
N ALA A 573 11.17 -2.86 -10.46
CA ALA A 573 10.93 -1.99 -11.60
C ALA A 573 12.01 -2.15 -12.69
N ILE A 574 13.27 -2.31 -12.29
CA ILE A 574 14.39 -2.57 -13.23
C ILE A 574 14.19 -3.93 -13.91
N GLU A 575 13.86 -4.98 -13.16
CA GLU A 575 13.68 -6.31 -13.73
C GLU A 575 12.42 -6.38 -14.62
N ALA A 576 11.37 -5.64 -14.25
CA ALA A 576 10.18 -5.48 -15.07
C ALA A 576 10.49 -4.74 -16.39
N ALA A 577 11.31 -3.68 -16.36
CA ALA A 577 11.78 -3.01 -17.57
C ALA A 577 12.64 -3.95 -18.44
N ARG A 578 13.45 -4.81 -17.81
CA ARG A 578 14.29 -5.81 -18.49
C ARG A 578 13.47 -6.90 -19.20
N ALA A 579 12.34 -7.28 -18.63
CA ALA A 579 11.40 -8.23 -19.24
C ALA A 579 10.56 -7.61 -20.39
N GLY A 580 10.71 -6.32 -20.68
CA GLY A 580 10.05 -5.64 -21.79
C GLY A 580 8.53 -5.71 -21.69
N ALA A 581 7.85 -6.11 -22.78
CA ALA A 581 6.39 -6.18 -22.82
C ALA A 581 5.78 -7.16 -21.79
N ALA A 582 6.52 -8.21 -21.41
CA ALA A 582 6.07 -9.18 -20.41
C ALA A 582 6.11 -8.63 -18.97
N GLY A 583 6.94 -7.60 -18.71
CA GLY A 583 7.12 -7.00 -17.39
C GLY A 583 6.22 -5.79 -17.10
N GLY A 584 5.42 -5.32 -18.07
CA GLY A 584 4.65 -4.08 -17.94
C GLY A 584 3.76 -4.02 -16.70
N ALA A 585 3.07 -5.11 -16.36
CA ALA A 585 2.22 -5.18 -15.16
C ALA A 585 3.04 -5.17 -13.86
N PHE A 586 4.19 -5.86 -13.84
CA PHE A 586 5.11 -5.84 -12.69
C PHE A 586 5.74 -4.46 -12.49
N ALA A 587 6.00 -3.71 -13.57
CA ALA A 587 6.53 -2.35 -13.49
C ALA A 587 5.55 -1.41 -12.77
N VAL A 588 4.24 -1.52 -13.06
CA VAL A 588 3.21 -0.71 -12.40
C VAL A 588 3.11 -1.05 -10.91
N VAL A 589 3.12 -2.34 -10.56
CA VAL A 589 3.11 -2.76 -9.15
C VAL A 589 4.36 -2.28 -8.43
N ALA A 590 5.53 -2.39 -9.07
CA ALA A 590 6.79 -1.93 -8.51
C ALA A 590 6.77 -0.41 -8.25
N ASP A 591 6.25 0.39 -9.17
CA ASP A 591 6.18 1.85 -8.97
C ASP A 591 5.15 2.23 -7.88
N GLU A 592 4.03 1.50 -7.77
CA GLU A 592 3.05 1.71 -6.69
C GLU A 592 3.64 1.36 -5.30
N VAL A 593 4.38 0.24 -5.20
CA VAL A 593 5.07 -0.14 -3.96
C VAL A 593 6.16 0.89 -3.62
N ARG A 594 6.84 1.44 -4.63
CA ARG A 594 7.84 2.50 -4.46
C ARG A 594 7.20 3.78 -3.89
N ILE A 595 6.07 4.22 -4.46
CA ILE A 595 5.32 5.38 -3.97
C ILE A 595 4.84 5.14 -2.54
N LEU A 596 4.31 3.96 -2.23
CA LEU A 596 3.87 3.60 -0.89
C LEU A 596 5.03 3.64 0.13
N ALA A 597 6.19 3.11 -0.26
CA ALA A 597 7.39 3.12 0.57
C ALA A 597 7.90 4.55 0.85
N VAL A 598 7.90 5.43 -0.16
CA VAL A 598 8.26 6.85 0.02
C VAL A 598 7.29 7.55 0.98
N ARG A 599 5.98 7.33 0.84
CA ARG A 599 4.97 7.91 1.74
C ARG A 599 5.09 7.37 3.16
N ALA A 600 5.41 6.08 3.32
CA ALA A 600 5.65 5.48 4.63
C ALA A 600 6.89 6.09 5.32
N ALA A 601 7.98 6.32 4.56
CA ALA A 601 9.18 6.99 5.07
C ALA A 601 8.89 8.44 5.49
N GLU A 602 8.10 9.18 4.71
CA GLU A 602 7.69 10.55 5.03
C GLU A 602 6.82 10.62 6.31
N ALA A 603 5.84 9.72 6.42
CA ALA A 603 5.01 9.61 7.62
C ALA A 603 5.82 9.20 8.86
N ALA A 604 6.77 8.27 8.70
CA ALA A 604 7.68 7.87 9.76
C ALA A 604 8.54 9.05 10.24
N ARG A 605 9.11 9.85 9.32
CA ARG A 605 9.88 11.05 9.67
C ARG A 605 9.05 12.13 10.36
N SER A 606 7.83 12.39 9.88
CA SER A 606 6.93 13.34 10.53
C SER A 606 6.58 12.90 11.95
N THR A 607 6.31 11.60 12.14
CA THR A 607 6.06 11.03 13.47
C THR A 607 7.32 11.09 14.34
N ALA A 608 8.50 10.86 13.77
CA ALA A 608 9.78 10.97 14.48
C ALA A 608 9.98 12.38 15.04
N GLN A 609 9.68 13.42 14.26
CA GLN A 609 9.77 14.82 14.71
C GLN A 609 8.78 15.13 15.85
N LEU A 610 7.54 14.62 15.76
CA LEU A 610 6.55 14.80 16.83
C LEU A 610 6.99 14.11 18.14
N ILE A 611 7.54 12.90 18.05
CA ILE A 611 8.07 12.17 19.21
C ILE A 611 9.30 12.89 19.77
N GLU A 612 10.22 13.36 18.93
CA GLU A 612 11.41 14.11 19.35
C GLU A 612 11.01 15.39 20.13
N GLY A 613 10.07 16.18 19.60
CA GLY A 613 9.53 17.34 20.31
C GLY A 613 8.82 16.96 21.62
N THR A 614 8.12 15.83 21.65
CA THR A 614 7.48 15.34 22.88
C THR A 614 8.52 14.96 23.94
N VAL A 615 9.60 14.26 23.55
CA VAL A 615 10.71 13.91 24.44
C VAL A 615 11.41 15.17 24.96
N GLU A 616 11.62 16.16 24.10
CA GLU A 616 12.20 17.46 24.50
C GLU A 616 11.32 18.18 25.54
N HIS A 617 10.00 18.20 25.34
CA HIS A 617 9.06 18.77 26.31
C HIS A 617 9.03 18.00 27.64
N VAL A 618 9.09 16.66 27.62
CA VAL A 618 9.17 15.84 28.83
C VAL A 618 10.47 16.09 29.57
N ASN A 619 11.60 16.19 28.87
CA ASN A 619 12.89 16.52 29.48
C ASN A 619 12.89 17.91 30.13
N ALA A 620 12.28 18.90 29.47
CA ALA A 620 12.09 20.23 30.05
C ALA A 620 11.18 20.18 31.30
N ALA A 621 10.13 19.36 31.28
CA ALA A 621 9.26 19.12 32.43
C ALA A 621 10.02 18.43 33.58
N CYS A 622 10.84 17.42 33.32
CA CYS A 622 11.72 16.78 34.30
C CYS A 622 12.67 17.81 34.94
N ALA A 623 13.29 18.69 34.14
CA ALA A 623 14.18 19.72 34.64
C ALA A 623 13.45 20.78 35.50
N ALA A 624 12.22 21.14 35.14
CA ALA A 624 11.37 22.02 35.95
C ALA A 624 10.96 21.35 37.26
N LEU A 625 10.58 20.06 37.21
CA LEU A 625 10.22 19.27 38.37
C LEU A 625 11.38 19.11 39.35
N LYS A 626 12.60 18.81 38.86
CA LYS A 626 13.81 18.73 39.69
C LYS A 626 14.10 20.04 40.40
N ARG A 627 14.02 21.18 39.69
CA ARG A 627 14.18 22.51 40.31
C ARG A 627 13.12 22.78 41.38
N ALA A 628 11.86 22.45 41.09
CA ALA A 628 10.78 22.59 42.07
C ALA A 628 11.01 21.68 43.30
N HIS A 629 11.52 20.46 43.09
CA HIS A 629 11.85 19.52 44.17
C HIS A 629 13.04 20.01 45.02
N ASP A 630 14.07 20.60 44.41
CA ASP A 630 15.20 21.18 45.13
C ASP A 630 14.79 22.40 45.97
N GLU A 631 13.98 23.30 45.41
CA GLU A 631 13.38 24.43 46.14
C GLU A 631 12.51 23.92 47.29
N TYR A 632 11.73 22.88 47.05
CA TYR A 632 10.91 22.22 48.05
C TYR A 632 11.75 21.61 49.19
N ARG A 633 12.88 20.97 48.88
CA ARG A 633 13.81 20.42 49.89
C ARG A 633 14.42 21.51 50.78
N SER A 634 14.70 22.68 50.22
CA SER A 634 15.14 23.85 51.00
C SER A 634 14.06 24.32 51.99
N ILE A 635 12.80 24.34 51.55
CA ILE A 635 11.65 24.62 52.42
C ILE A 635 11.51 23.52 53.49
N ALA A 636 11.62 22.25 53.11
CA ALA A 636 11.54 21.11 54.00
C ALA A 636 12.60 21.18 55.12
N ALA A 637 13.85 21.49 54.77
CA ALA A 637 14.92 21.69 55.73
C ALA A 637 14.61 22.84 56.70
N THR A 638 14.09 23.97 56.18
CA THR A 638 13.70 25.11 57.01
C THR A 638 12.58 24.75 58.01
N VAL A 639 11.61 23.93 57.59
CA VAL A 639 10.53 23.44 58.46
C VAL A 639 11.07 22.49 59.53
N LEU A 640 11.96 21.56 59.17
CA LEU A 640 12.60 20.63 60.11
C LEU A 640 13.49 21.37 61.13
N ASP A 641 14.28 22.35 60.70
CA ASP A 641 15.08 23.19 61.58
C ASP A 641 14.20 23.97 62.55
N SER A 642 13.10 24.55 62.03
CA SER A 642 12.11 25.26 62.86
C SER A 642 11.44 24.32 63.86
N ALA A 643 11.13 23.08 63.46
CA ALA A 643 10.58 22.06 64.35
C ALA A 643 11.55 21.69 65.48
N GLY A 644 12.84 21.51 65.17
CA GLY A 644 13.86 21.23 66.17
C GLY A 644 14.06 22.38 67.17
N LEU A 645 14.04 23.63 66.69
CA LEU A 645 14.11 24.82 67.54
C LEU A 645 12.90 24.92 68.46
N VAL A 646 11.70 24.75 67.92
CA VAL A 646 10.46 24.80 68.70
C VAL A 646 10.40 23.66 69.72
N GLY A 647 10.86 22.45 69.36
CA GLY A 647 10.98 21.34 70.31
C GLY A 647 11.97 21.63 71.44
N SER A 648 13.07 22.31 71.14
CA SER A 648 14.04 22.77 72.15
C SER A 648 13.43 23.82 73.08
N ILE A 649 12.66 24.78 72.54
CA ILE A 649 11.93 25.80 73.32
C ILE A 649 10.87 25.13 74.21
N ALA A 650 10.11 24.18 73.69
CA ALA A 650 9.10 23.45 74.47
C ALA A 650 9.73 22.69 75.64
N THR A 651 10.84 22.01 75.40
CA THR A 651 11.58 21.27 76.44
C THR A 651 12.17 22.22 77.50
N LEU A 652 12.71 23.37 77.08
CA LEU A 652 13.30 24.36 77.99
C LEU A 652 12.22 25.07 78.82
N SER A 653 11.13 25.52 78.20
CA SER A 653 10.00 26.12 78.92
C SER A 653 9.34 25.15 79.90
N ASP A 654 9.26 23.86 79.56
CA ASP A 654 8.74 22.84 80.49
C ASP A 654 9.65 22.68 81.72
N LYS A 655 10.97 22.64 81.52
CA LYS A 655 11.96 22.64 82.61
C LYS A 655 11.85 23.88 83.49
N GLU A 656 11.77 25.07 82.90
CA GLU A 656 11.57 26.34 83.62
C GLU A 656 10.27 26.31 84.44
N SER A 657 9.17 25.81 83.86
CA SER A 657 7.88 25.74 84.54
C SER A 657 7.94 24.84 85.77
N HIS A 658 8.57 23.67 85.63
CA HIS A 658 8.82 22.77 86.75
C HIS A 658 9.73 23.39 87.81
N GLY A 659 10.80 24.07 87.39
CA GLY A 659 11.73 24.77 88.29
C GLY A 659 11.03 25.85 89.13
N VAL A 660 10.21 26.70 88.50
CA VAL A 660 9.51 27.77 89.22
C VAL A 660 8.43 27.23 90.14
N GLN A 661 7.69 26.17 89.75
CA GLN A 661 6.73 25.54 90.64
C GLN A 661 7.39 25.01 91.92
N GLU A 662 8.58 24.43 91.79
CA GLU A 662 9.37 23.95 92.92
C GLU A 662 9.85 25.10 93.81
N ILE A 663 10.32 26.20 93.21
CA ILE A 663 10.67 27.44 93.94
C ILE A 663 9.45 28.01 94.69
N CYS A 664 8.28 28.11 94.05
CA CYS A 664 7.05 28.57 94.71
C CYS A 664 6.68 27.67 95.90
N ARG A 665 6.92 26.36 95.81
CA ARG A 665 6.68 25.42 96.91
C ARG A 665 7.69 25.62 98.05
N GLN A 666 8.96 25.82 97.73
CA GLN A 666 10.02 26.12 98.71
C GLN A 666 9.78 27.46 99.40
N LEU A 667 9.40 28.50 98.66
CA LEU A 667 9.08 29.82 99.22
C LEU A 667 7.87 29.77 100.16
N LYS A 668 6.82 29.03 99.82
CA LYS A 668 5.68 28.80 100.73
C LYS A 668 6.12 28.10 102.02
N ARG A 669 7.09 27.19 101.96
CA ARG A 669 7.68 26.54 103.14
C ARG A 669 8.52 27.53 103.94
N ALA A 670 9.36 28.33 103.29
CA ALA A 670 10.19 29.36 103.92
C ALA A 670 9.31 30.38 104.67
N LYS A 671 8.27 30.92 104.01
CA LYS A 671 7.26 31.80 104.61
C LYS A 671 6.63 31.15 105.85
N LYS A 672 6.19 29.90 105.75
CA LYS A 672 5.61 29.16 106.89
C LYS A 672 6.60 28.92 108.04
N GLN A 673 7.89 28.73 107.74
CA GLN A 673 8.94 28.55 108.76
C GLN A 673 9.26 29.87 109.47
N ILE A 674 9.39 30.97 108.72
CA ILE A 674 9.65 32.32 109.25
C ILE A 674 8.48 32.79 110.12
N SER A 675 7.23 32.61 109.66
CA SER A 675 6.04 32.93 110.47
C SER A 675 5.89 32.05 111.73
N ARG A 676 6.47 30.84 111.76
CA ARG A 676 6.44 29.94 112.94
C ARG A 676 7.58 30.19 113.93
N LYS A 677 8.71 30.76 113.48
CA LYS A 677 9.92 31.00 114.28
C LYS A 677 10.22 32.50 114.43
N ALA A 678 9.24 33.31 114.84
CA ALA A 678 9.35 34.77 115.00
C ALA A 678 10.38 35.28 116.06
N GLY A 679 11.47 34.55 116.30
CA GLY A 679 12.54 34.92 117.23
C GLY A 679 13.88 34.16 117.10
N THR A 680 14.12 33.29 116.10
CA THR A 680 15.46 32.69 115.87
C THR A 680 15.88 32.73 114.40
N GLN A 681 16.93 33.51 114.11
CA GLN A 681 17.32 34.02 112.78
C GLN A 681 18.14 33.08 111.88
N THR A 682 18.59 31.91 112.37
CA THR A 682 19.76 31.24 111.75
C THR A 682 19.44 30.18 110.70
N GLY A 683 18.17 29.77 110.50
CA GLY A 683 17.82 28.65 109.60
C GLY A 683 17.07 29.02 108.31
N SER A 684 16.56 30.25 108.22
CA SER A 684 15.74 30.68 107.07
C SER A 684 16.58 31.30 105.95
N ARG A 685 17.75 31.85 106.28
CA ARG A 685 18.64 32.54 105.33
C ARG A 685 19.25 31.56 104.32
N ASP A 686 19.77 30.41 104.76
CA ASP A 686 20.31 29.37 103.88
C ASP A 686 19.28 28.83 102.86
N LEU A 687 18.01 28.71 103.27
CA LEU A 687 16.92 28.29 102.38
C LEU A 687 16.59 29.37 101.35
N LEU A 688 16.61 30.65 101.76
CA LEU A 688 16.41 31.78 100.85
C LEU A 688 17.59 31.93 99.87
N ASP A 689 18.82 31.75 100.33
CA ASP A 689 20.02 31.74 99.48
C ASP A 689 19.96 30.60 98.45
N THR A 690 19.46 29.42 98.87
CA THR A 690 19.24 28.29 97.96
C THR A 690 18.14 28.59 96.92
N ILE A 691 17.02 29.21 97.35
CA ILE A 691 15.97 29.66 96.43
C ILE A 691 16.54 30.67 95.43
N MET A 692 17.42 31.56 95.86
CA MET A 692 18.04 32.54 94.97
C MET A 692 18.94 31.93 93.91
N LEU A 693 19.78 30.96 94.30
CA LEU A 693 20.59 30.23 93.33
C LEU A 693 19.72 29.50 92.30
N GLN A 694 18.56 28.98 92.70
CA GLN A 694 17.61 28.34 91.78
C GLN A 694 16.89 29.34 90.88
N VAL A 695 16.49 30.50 91.41
CA VAL A 695 15.86 31.58 90.62
C VAL A 695 16.84 32.11 89.58
N GLU A 696 18.10 32.35 89.96
CA GLU A 696 19.15 32.82 89.05
C GLU A 696 19.39 31.82 87.90
N SER A 697 19.42 30.53 88.21
CA SER A 697 19.52 29.47 87.19
C SER A 697 18.35 29.50 86.20
N ILE A 698 17.12 29.76 86.65
CA ILE A 698 15.95 29.85 85.77
C ILE A 698 15.99 31.10 84.90
N PHE A 699 16.53 32.21 85.42
CA PHE A 699 16.71 33.41 84.60
C PHE A 699 17.79 33.24 83.53
N GLU A 700 18.83 32.45 83.81
CA GLU A 700 19.81 32.08 82.79
C GLU A 700 19.18 31.18 81.71
N ASP A 701 18.34 30.21 82.09
CA ASP A 701 17.57 29.39 81.14
C ASP A 701 16.61 30.26 80.30
N ALA A 702 15.88 31.18 80.92
CA ALA A 702 14.96 32.10 80.24
C ALA A 702 15.69 33.06 79.28
N ARG A 703 16.94 33.41 79.62
CA ARG A 703 17.83 34.20 78.75
C ARG A 703 18.25 33.39 77.53
N GLN A 704 18.60 32.11 77.71
CA GLN A 704 18.88 31.21 76.58
C GLN A 704 17.64 31.02 75.70
N LEU A 705 16.46 30.87 76.29
CA LEU A 705 15.19 30.79 75.58
C LEU A 705 14.92 32.05 74.73
N ALA A 706 15.14 33.24 75.29
CA ALA A 706 15.01 34.50 74.58
C ALA A 706 16.02 34.63 73.41
N LEU A 707 17.23 34.08 73.56
CA LEU A 707 18.23 34.04 72.49
C LEU A 707 17.84 33.05 71.38
N LEU A 708 17.31 31.88 71.71
CA LEU A 708 16.82 30.90 70.74
C LEU A 708 15.67 31.49 69.89
N ILE A 709 14.72 32.19 70.52
CA ILE A 709 13.62 32.87 69.82
C ILE A 709 14.10 34.10 69.04
N GLY A 710 15.12 34.81 69.53
CA GLY A 710 15.65 36.03 68.93
C GLY A 710 16.57 35.80 67.73
N SER A 711 17.38 34.75 67.77
CA SER A 711 18.47 34.46 66.82
C SER A 711 18.02 34.35 65.36
N ASN A 712 16.77 33.92 65.11
CA ASN A 712 16.30 33.69 63.74
C ASN A 712 15.61 34.90 63.08
N THR A 713 15.44 36.02 63.79
CA THR A 713 14.81 37.23 63.21
C THR A 713 15.76 38.12 62.40
N ARG A 714 17.08 37.89 62.43
CA ARG A 714 18.07 38.73 61.72
C ARG A 714 18.78 38.09 60.52
N LYS A 715 18.56 36.80 60.21
CA LYS A 715 19.17 36.14 59.04
C LYS A 715 18.18 35.55 58.03
N GLY A 716 16.89 35.92 58.15
CA GLY A 716 15.82 35.42 57.29
C GLY A 716 15.26 36.44 56.29
N ALA A 717 16.10 37.30 55.71
CA ALA A 717 15.76 38.07 54.51
C ALA A 717 17.04 38.71 53.94
N VAL A 718 17.31 38.52 52.64
CA VAL A 718 18.34 39.20 51.81
C VAL A 718 19.71 38.52 51.62
N ALA A 719 20.06 37.41 52.27
CA ALA A 719 21.38 36.78 52.03
C ALA A 719 21.35 35.25 51.90
N SER A 720 20.63 34.71 50.91
CA SER A 720 20.83 33.31 50.50
C SER A 720 20.63 33.06 48.99
N ASN A 721 20.76 34.11 48.16
CA ASN A 721 20.81 33.93 46.70
C ASN A 721 22.00 34.65 46.04
N ARG A 722 23.10 34.78 46.79
CA ARG A 722 24.39 35.25 46.26
C ARG A 722 25.57 34.50 46.87
N PHE A 723 25.40 33.20 47.08
CA PHE A 723 26.48 32.24 47.34
C PHE A 723 25.93 30.90 46.86
N LEU A 724 26.20 30.59 45.59
CA LEU A 724 26.18 29.27 44.91
C LEU A 724 26.05 29.38 43.38
N THR A 725 26.17 30.58 42.81
CA THR A 725 26.59 30.77 41.39
C THR A 725 27.75 31.76 41.35
N GLY A 726 28.97 31.22 41.22
CA GLY A 726 30.21 32.01 41.21
C GLY A 726 31.45 31.30 41.77
N GLY A 727 31.33 30.03 42.16
CA GLY A 727 32.37 29.25 42.84
C GLY A 727 33.16 28.24 41.99
N GLU A 728 33.03 28.24 40.66
CA GLU A 728 33.81 27.32 39.79
C GLU A 728 34.74 27.99 38.78
N VAL A 729 34.75 29.32 38.68
CA VAL A 729 35.73 30.05 37.83
C VAL A 729 36.88 30.67 38.65
N ALA A 730 36.80 30.65 39.99
CA ALA A 730 37.82 31.22 40.88
C ALA A 730 38.72 30.19 41.59
N ARG A 731 38.66 28.90 41.22
CA ARG A 731 39.61 27.87 41.70
C ARG A 731 40.79 27.61 40.75
N LYS A 732 40.82 28.27 39.58
CA LYS A 732 41.90 28.13 38.57
C LYS A 732 42.89 29.30 38.52
N ARG A 733 42.85 30.24 39.48
CA ARG A 733 43.77 31.42 39.52
C ARG A 733 44.51 31.64 40.84
N LEU A 734 44.46 30.71 41.78
CA LEU A 734 45.19 30.79 43.06
C LEU A 734 46.33 29.76 43.22
N PHE A 735 46.81 29.18 42.11
CA PHE A 735 48.02 28.34 42.08
C PHE A 735 49.11 28.85 41.11
N GLN A 736 49.04 30.12 40.69
CA GLN A 736 50.06 30.74 39.81
C GLN A 736 50.70 32.02 40.39
N THR A 737 50.45 32.34 41.67
CA THR A 737 50.96 33.58 42.28
C THR A 737 51.61 33.32 43.64
N SER A 738 52.46 32.29 43.73
CA SER A 738 53.32 32.04 44.91
C SER A 738 54.75 31.60 44.57
N ALA A 739 55.20 31.75 43.32
CA ALA A 739 56.58 31.41 42.92
C ALA A 739 57.35 32.57 42.29
N LYS A 740 57.11 33.82 42.73
CA LYS A 740 57.98 34.96 42.43
C LYS A 740 57.94 35.98 43.57
N LEU A 741 58.77 35.78 44.60
CA LEU A 741 59.53 36.84 45.29
C LEU A 741 60.39 36.23 46.42
N SER A 742 61.56 35.68 46.07
CA SER A 742 62.75 35.67 46.95
C SER A 742 63.96 35.03 46.25
N THR A 743 64.71 35.84 45.49
CA THR A 743 66.18 35.84 45.54
C THR A 743 66.66 37.09 44.79
N HIS A 744 67.18 38.03 45.57
CA HIS A 744 67.97 39.17 45.11
C HIS A 744 69.41 38.71 44.83
N SER A 745 70.14 39.46 43.99
CA SER A 745 71.60 39.40 43.75
C SER A 745 72.05 38.44 42.63
N GLU A 746 72.47 38.96 41.47
CA GLU A 746 73.83 39.45 41.18
C GLU A 746 73.93 40.05 39.76
N ARG A 747 74.91 40.96 39.63
CA ARG A 747 75.32 41.69 38.42
C ARG A 747 76.16 40.80 37.49
N GLY A 748 76.13 41.06 36.17
CA GLY A 748 77.36 40.97 35.36
C GLY A 748 77.26 40.46 33.92
N ARG A 749 77.22 41.41 32.97
CA ARG A 749 77.97 41.45 31.68
C ARG A 749 78.10 40.20 30.77
N ARG A 750 77.63 40.43 29.54
CA ARG A 750 78.33 40.34 28.22
C ARG A 750 78.57 38.97 27.52
N ILE A 751 78.08 38.96 26.26
CA ILE A 751 78.68 38.46 25.00
C ILE A 751 78.44 36.97 24.63
N ALA A 752 77.91 36.78 23.40
CA ALA A 752 77.75 35.53 22.63
C ALA A 752 79.09 35.11 21.94
N PRO A 753 79.16 34.16 20.96
CA PRO A 753 78.28 33.04 20.54
C PRO A 753 79.07 31.70 20.31
N LYS A 754 78.36 30.63 19.90
CA LYS A 754 78.65 29.67 18.78
C LYS A 754 78.46 28.16 19.09
N HIS A 755 77.77 27.51 18.13
CA HIS A 755 77.96 26.16 17.52
C HIS A 755 78.04 24.91 18.42
N VAL A 756 77.67 23.67 18.03
CA VAL A 756 76.88 22.96 17.00
C VAL A 756 77.15 21.46 17.29
N THR A 757 76.30 20.55 16.79
CA THR A 757 76.49 19.07 16.62
C THR A 757 76.59 18.19 17.87
N THR A 758 76.21 16.91 17.95
CA THR A 758 75.33 15.92 17.24
C THR A 758 75.39 14.65 18.15
N GLU A 759 74.58 13.63 17.83
CA GLU A 759 74.65 12.20 18.26
C GLU A 759 73.81 11.84 19.50
N GLU A 760 72.63 11.19 19.34
CA GLU A 760 72.39 9.76 19.03
C GLU A 760 73.08 8.77 19.97
N GLN A 761 72.30 8.08 20.80
CA GLN A 761 72.29 6.60 20.81
C GLN A 761 71.16 5.99 21.65
N GLU A 762 70.67 4.87 21.11
CA GLU A 762 69.55 4.00 21.47
C GLU A 762 69.71 3.20 22.77
N SER A 763 68.58 2.75 23.31
CA SER A 763 68.27 1.38 23.80
C SER A 763 67.08 1.45 24.77
N ALA A 764 66.19 0.48 24.97
CA ALA A 764 65.72 -0.70 24.25
C ALA A 764 64.41 -1.12 24.96
N ILE A 765 63.64 -1.96 24.30
CA ILE A 765 62.25 -2.37 24.56
C ILE A 765 62.17 -3.42 25.70
N ILE A 766 61.01 -3.54 26.38
CA ILE A 766 60.19 -4.77 26.60
C ILE A 766 59.42 -4.77 27.96
N THR A 767 58.10 -4.99 27.85
CA THR A 767 57.05 -5.31 28.85
C THR A 767 56.83 -6.85 28.95
N PRO A 768 55.78 -7.43 29.58
CA PRO A 768 55.23 -7.36 30.94
C PRO A 768 55.04 -8.78 31.60
N GLU A 769 54.45 -8.80 32.82
CA GLU A 769 53.77 -9.92 33.54
C GLU A 769 54.55 -10.98 34.35
N LYS A 770 54.14 -11.16 35.63
CA LYS A 770 53.46 -12.38 36.17
C LYS A 770 53.57 -12.48 37.70
N ILE A 771 52.48 -12.86 38.36
CA ILE A 771 52.50 -13.81 39.50
C ILE A 771 51.33 -14.82 39.30
N LEU A 772 51.72 -16.09 39.13
CA LEU A 772 50.97 -17.37 39.07
C LEU A 772 50.77 -17.94 40.52
N PRO A 773 50.33 -19.21 40.82
CA PRO A 773 50.04 -20.42 39.99
C PRO A 773 48.71 -21.19 40.33
N LEU A 774 48.05 -21.89 39.38
CA LEU A 774 48.07 -23.32 38.91
C LEU A 774 47.08 -24.30 39.59
N ASP A 775 46.23 -24.94 38.76
CA ASP A 775 46.11 -26.40 38.44
C ASP A 775 44.86 -26.56 37.51
N GLU A 776 44.97 -26.92 36.22
CA GLU A 776 44.97 -28.28 35.58
C GLU A 776 43.77 -29.16 36.03
N ASP A 777 42.99 -29.89 35.23
CA ASP A 777 42.88 -30.21 33.78
C ASP A 777 41.52 -30.95 33.58
N ASP A 778 41.16 -31.23 32.31
CA ASP A 778 40.18 -32.23 31.81
C ASP A 778 38.65 -31.95 31.83
N GLN A 779 38.13 -31.33 30.74
CA GLN A 779 37.27 -31.94 29.67
C GLN A 779 36.55 -30.90 28.81
#